data_AF-A0A1K2IHC5-F1
#
_entry.id   AF-A0A1K2IHC5-F1
#
_cell.length_a   1.000
_cell.length_b   1.000
_cell.length_c   1.000
_cell.angle_alpha   90.00
_cell.angle_beta   90.00
_cell.angle_gamma   90.00
#
_symmetry.space_group_name_H-M   'P 1'
#
loop_
_entity.id
_entity.type
_entity.pdbx_description
1 polymer ?
#
loop_
_entity_poly.entity_id
_entity_poly.type
_entity_poly.pdbx_seq_one_letter_code
_entity_poly.pdbx_strand_id
1 'polypeptide(L)'
;MKTIKYIFSLALVFFISCAEDDNNLSFVDEVAAPTNVSALFQITQDNTGTVTIIPNSEGAVSYNISLGDDTTEPVVIESGENIVHTYNEGAYTIGIEAVGLTGLTTSITQELVVSFNAPENLMVTIENDAAISKQVNVTSTADYAVSYNVYFGEPGNDDPVTANIGEVASYNYQDAGTYTIRVVAMSAAIETTEYTEEFEVTAILQPLAGAPTPYRSQNNVVSIYSDAYSSPDPIDFYPNWGQTTTFAPLDINGNNFIQYGGLTYQGIDFNTAPVDASEMEFLHIDVWTADDNFSAKLSPISSGPNETAYDLTLTANQWTSFDIPLSDFTDQNPLVDFSNIIQFKFDGVPSGEGTIFIDNLYFYKEPAQGGPLVFDDFEGNGNITTWAGDAAGMDNNFANPFVDANNDSATVLEYNDTGGQYANVRFDTASNFDLTGGNSTFTLKIYVPSSSISGTQPNQISLKLQDGTAAEPWVLQTEIVKPLTLDTWQELTFDFANDVTAGQPDPISRTDFNRVVLQVNSEGNSDTVIAYIDDISYGVSGDTAPFATDDFEGNGTITTWAGDAAGMDNNFANPFVDANNGSATVLEYNDTGGQYANIRFDVSPNFDLQAKSKFTLKIYVPSSSISGTQSNQISLKLQDGTAAEPWVLQTEIIKTITLDTWQEITFDFANDTTAGQPDPISRTDFNRVVLQVNSEGNNDTVIAYIDDFNYHN
;
A
#
# COMPACT_ATOMS: atom_id res chain seq x y z
N MET A 1 -15.16 17.26 46.29
CA MET A 1 -13.70 17.40 46.05
C MET A 1 -13.09 16.02 46.20
N LYS A 2 -12.50 15.39 45.19
CA LYS A 2 -12.18 15.81 43.81
C LYS A 2 -12.55 14.66 42.85
N THR A 3 -12.95 14.99 41.62
CA THR A 3 -13.19 14.01 40.53
C THR A 3 -12.45 14.51 39.27
N ILE A 4 -11.56 13.66 38.74
CA ILE A 4 -10.55 13.85 37.68
C ILE A 4 -9.99 12.43 37.47
N LYS A 5 -9.88 11.78 36.31
CA LYS A 5 -10.32 11.93 34.89
C LYS A 5 -10.44 10.46 34.33
N TYR A 6 -10.73 10.10 33.08
CA TYR A 6 -10.97 10.77 31.79
C TYR A 6 -12.13 10.06 31.07
N ILE A 7 -12.82 10.74 30.16
CA ILE A 7 -13.48 10.14 28.97
C ILE A 7 -13.19 11.08 27.80
N PHE A 8 -12.66 10.55 26.70
CA PHE A 8 -12.33 11.31 25.49
C PHE A 8 -13.53 11.30 24.54
N SER A 9 -14.54 12.11 24.83
CA SER A 9 -15.64 12.37 23.89
C SER A 9 -15.20 13.44 22.89
N LEU A 10 -14.91 13.05 21.64
CA LEU A 10 -14.52 13.96 20.57
C LEU A 10 -15.74 14.72 20.00
N ALA A 11 -16.31 15.63 20.79
CA ALA A 11 -17.40 16.50 20.35
C ALA A 11 -16.85 17.69 19.53
N LEU A 12 -16.83 17.55 18.21
CA LEU A 12 -16.35 18.59 17.28
C LEU A 12 -17.40 19.71 17.11
N VAL A 13 -17.43 20.67 18.03
CA VAL A 13 -18.32 21.84 17.94
C VAL A 13 -17.71 22.93 17.06
N PHE A 14 -18.11 22.97 15.79
CA PHE A 14 -17.79 24.09 14.89
C PHE A 14 -18.60 25.35 15.24
N PHE A 15 -17.90 26.43 15.64
CA PHE A 15 -18.47 27.78 15.64
C PHE A 15 -18.28 28.40 14.24
N ILE A 16 -19.31 28.34 13.40
CA ILE A 16 -19.29 29.01 12.09
C ILE A 16 -19.78 30.46 12.26
N SER A 17 -18.89 31.43 12.02
CA SER A 17 -19.28 32.79 11.65
C SER A 17 -19.66 32.83 10.17
N CYS A 18 -20.78 33.47 9.83
CA CYS A 18 -21.36 33.43 8.49
C CYS A 18 -20.40 33.80 7.34
N ALA A 19 -20.09 32.82 6.51
CA ALA A 19 -19.90 32.93 5.06
C ALA A 19 -20.60 31.73 4.43
N GLU A 20 -21.25 31.91 3.28
CA GLU A 20 -21.92 30.83 2.52
C GLU A 20 -20.95 30.23 1.49
N ASP A 21 -21.20 28.97 1.08
CA ASP A 21 -20.45 28.10 0.14
C ASP A 21 -19.01 27.72 0.62
N ASP A 22 -18.60 26.48 0.90
CA ASP A 22 -18.96 25.15 0.37
C ASP A 22 -18.78 24.06 1.47
N ASN A 23 -19.85 23.37 1.86
CA ASN A 23 -19.77 22.21 2.74
C ASN A 23 -19.73 20.92 1.91
N ASN A 24 -18.55 20.49 1.45
CA ASN A 24 -18.42 19.19 0.82
C ASN A 24 -18.55 18.08 1.89
N LEU A 25 -19.67 17.36 1.86
CA LEU A 25 -20.01 16.27 2.77
C LEU A 25 -19.87 14.88 2.12
N SER A 26 -19.17 14.75 0.99
CA SER A 26 -19.07 13.48 0.23
C SER A 26 -18.54 12.31 1.07
N PHE A 27 -17.71 12.57 2.09
CA PHE A 27 -17.23 11.55 3.03
C PHE A 27 -18.34 10.89 3.87
N VAL A 28 -19.53 11.51 3.96
CA VAL A 28 -20.68 10.94 4.66
C VAL A 28 -21.34 9.86 3.81
N ASP A 29 -21.34 10.00 2.48
CA ASP A 29 -22.02 9.08 1.57
C ASP A 29 -21.33 7.70 1.45
N GLU A 30 -20.09 7.58 1.92
CA GLU A 30 -19.31 6.33 1.95
C GLU A 30 -19.44 5.56 3.30
N VAL A 31 -20.17 6.09 4.28
CA VAL A 31 -20.28 5.45 5.62
C VAL A 31 -21.19 4.23 5.58
N ALA A 32 -20.58 3.06 5.84
CA ALA A 32 -21.25 1.75 5.90
C ALA A 32 -22.32 1.64 7.01
N ALA A 33 -23.16 0.59 6.91
CA ALA A 33 -24.15 0.26 7.93
C ALA A 33 -23.49 -0.13 9.28
N PRO A 34 -24.15 0.11 10.44
CA PRO A 34 -23.59 -0.21 11.74
C PRO A 34 -23.19 -1.68 11.92
N THR A 35 -22.11 -1.94 12.66
CA THR A 35 -21.58 -3.29 12.95
C THR A 35 -21.67 -3.62 14.44
N ASN A 36 -21.47 -4.89 14.80
CA ASN A 36 -21.40 -5.37 16.19
C ASN A 36 -22.62 -4.97 17.07
N VAL A 37 -23.83 -5.01 16.48
CA VAL A 37 -25.08 -4.63 17.17
C VAL A 37 -25.44 -5.66 18.24
N SER A 38 -25.67 -5.18 19.47
CA SER A 38 -26.11 -5.97 20.64
C SER A 38 -26.93 -5.10 21.61
N ALA A 39 -27.46 -5.71 22.68
CA ALA A 39 -27.94 -4.98 23.84
C ALA A 39 -27.62 -5.71 25.15
N LEU A 40 -27.37 -4.94 26.22
CA LEU A 40 -27.21 -5.45 27.59
C LEU A 40 -28.52 -5.26 28.37
N PHE A 41 -28.96 -6.31 29.07
CA PHE A 41 -30.13 -6.31 29.94
C PHE A 41 -29.74 -6.27 31.43
N GLN A 42 -30.02 -5.16 32.10
CA GLN A 42 -29.86 -5.02 33.55
C GLN A 42 -31.23 -5.11 34.23
N ILE A 43 -31.53 -6.24 34.86
CA ILE A 43 -32.79 -6.49 35.57
C ILE A 43 -32.68 -6.11 37.05
N THR A 44 -33.79 -5.69 37.69
CA THR A 44 -33.83 -5.35 39.13
C THR A 44 -34.21 -6.53 40.03
N GLN A 45 -33.47 -6.72 41.13
CA GLN A 45 -33.68 -7.81 42.10
C GLN A 45 -34.72 -7.42 43.16
N ASP A 46 -35.93 -7.08 42.72
CA ASP A 46 -36.98 -6.52 43.59
C ASP A 46 -38.40 -7.05 43.31
N ASN A 47 -38.52 -8.10 42.48
CA ASN A 47 -39.77 -8.66 41.96
C ASN A 47 -40.65 -7.66 41.19
N THR A 48 -40.08 -6.59 40.60
CA THR A 48 -40.85 -5.70 39.72
C THR A 48 -40.84 -6.12 38.25
N GLY A 49 -39.80 -6.85 37.80
CA GLY A 49 -39.62 -7.17 36.38
C GLY A 49 -39.08 -5.97 35.57
N THR A 50 -38.51 -4.97 36.23
CA THR A 50 -37.92 -3.79 35.58
C THR A 50 -36.57 -4.15 34.97
N VAL A 51 -36.41 -3.88 33.68
CA VAL A 51 -35.20 -4.14 32.89
C VAL A 51 -34.76 -2.84 32.24
N THR A 52 -33.50 -2.46 32.47
CA THR A 52 -32.81 -1.45 31.66
C THR A 52 -32.17 -2.15 30.47
N ILE A 53 -32.51 -1.72 29.26
CA ILE A 53 -31.96 -2.18 27.99
C ILE A 53 -30.97 -1.13 27.49
N ILE A 54 -29.72 -1.52 27.32
CA ILE A 54 -28.61 -0.65 26.89
C ILE A 54 -28.11 -1.19 25.54
N PRO A 55 -28.52 -0.62 24.40
CA PRO A 55 -28.03 -1.05 23.09
C PRO A 55 -26.58 -0.62 22.87
N ASN A 56 -25.85 -1.38 22.06
CA ASN A 56 -24.49 -1.08 21.65
C ASN A 56 -24.26 -1.48 20.18
N SER A 57 -23.38 -0.77 19.49
CA SER A 57 -22.91 -1.06 18.13
C SER A 57 -21.79 -0.09 17.73
N GLU A 58 -21.08 -0.42 16.66
CA GLU A 58 -20.17 0.49 15.97
C GLU A 58 -20.91 1.25 14.87
N GLY A 59 -20.72 2.57 14.80
CA GLY A 59 -21.24 3.41 13.70
C GLY A 59 -22.69 3.88 13.82
N ALA A 60 -23.46 3.46 14.84
CA ALA A 60 -24.83 3.93 15.02
C ALA A 60 -24.94 5.26 15.79
N VAL A 61 -25.89 6.08 15.35
CA VAL A 61 -26.27 7.36 15.97
C VAL A 61 -27.60 7.28 16.74
N SER A 62 -28.44 6.27 16.45
CA SER A 62 -29.69 6.00 17.18
C SER A 62 -30.10 4.53 17.06
N TYR A 63 -31.03 4.09 17.89
CA TYR A 63 -31.57 2.74 17.90
C TYR A 63 -33.11 2.73 17.94
N ASN A 64 -33.72 1.82 17.18
CA ASN A 64 -35.14 1.50 17.27
C ASN A 64 -35.30 0.17 18.02
N ILE A 65 -35.83 0.21 19.25
CA ILE A 65 -35.95 -0.96 20.14
C ILE A 65 -37.38 -1.50 20.13
N SER A 66 -37.55 -2.72 19.64
CA SER A 66 -38.83 -3.45 19.71
C SER A 66 -38.88 -4.31 20.97
N LEU A 67 -39.82 -4.04 21.88
CA LEU A 67 -39.84 -4.64 23.22
C LEU A 67 -40.36 -6.09 23.29
N GLY A 68 -40.88 -6.63 22.19
CA GLY A 68 -41.33 -8.03 22.13
C GLY A 68 -42.57 -8.38 22.97
N ASP A 69 -43.20 -7.40 23.62
CA ASP A 69 -44.46 -7.53 24.36
C ASP A 69 -45.66 -6.99 23.54
N ASP A 70 -46.75 -6.55 24.20
CA ASP A 70 -47.91 -5.94 23.52
C ASP A 70 -47.62 -4.54 22.93
N THR A 71 -46.41 -4.00 23.11
CA THR A 71 -45.98 -2.71 22.54
C THR A 71 -45.74 -2.85 21.04
N THR A 72 -46.51 -2.11 20.24
CA THR A 72 -46.56 -2.28 18.77
C THR A 72 -45.65 -1.35 17.98
N GLU A 73 -45.21 -0.24 18.56
CA GLU A 73 -44.30 0.72 17.94
C GLU A 73 -42.92 0.64 18.63
N PRO A 74 -41.80 0.59 17.89
CA PRO A 74 -40.47 0.62 18.49
C PRO A 74 -40.22 1.90 19.29
N VAL A 75 -39.43 1.80 20.35
CA VAL A 75 -38.95 2.97 21.10
C VAL A 75 -37.63 3.43 20.50
N VAL A 76 -37.59 4.70 20.07
CA VAL A 76 -36.40 5.33 19.49
C VAL A 76 -35.58 6.01 20.60
N ILE A 77 -34.29 5.74 20.65
CA ILE A 77 -33.33 6.34 21.59
C ILE A 77 -32.02 6.74 20.89
N GLU A 78 -31.35 7.79 21.38
CA GLU A 78 -30.06 8.24 20.83
C GLU A 78 -28.90 7.33 21.26
N SER A 79 -27.79 7.35 20.51
CA SER A 79 -26.61 6.54 20.84
C SER A 79 -26.00 6.96 22.19
N GLY A 80 -25.85 6.00 23.11
CA GLY A 80 -25.45 6.23 24.49
C GLY A 80 -26.60 6.43 25.49
N GLU A 81 -27.85 6.49 25.04
CA GLU A 81 -29.02 6.39 25.91
C GLU A 81 -29.38 4.92 26.22
N ASN A 82 -30.34 4.74 27.14
CA ASN A 82 -30.91 3.45 27.50
C ASN A 82 -32.41 3.59 27.73
N ILE A 83 -33.14 2.49 27.63
CA ILE A 83 -34.58 2.44 27.96
C ILE A 83 -34.80 1.56 29.20
N VAL A 84 -35.67 2.02 30.10
CA VAL A 84 -36.16 1.23 31.23
C VAL A 84 -37.60 0.80 30.93
N HIS A 85 -37.87 -0.51 30.94
CA HIS A 85 -39.21 -1.07 30.75
C HIS A 85 -39.53 -2.10 31.84
N THR A 86 -40.82 -2.28 32.16
CA THR A 86 -41.26 -3.25 33.18
C THR A 86 -42.05 -4.37 32.53
N TYR A 87 -41.47 -5.56 32.53
CA TYR A 87 -42.04 -6.77 31.95
C TYR A 87 -42.82 -7.58 32.99
N ASN A 88 -43.75 -8.41 32.51
CA ASN A 88 -44.31 -9.49 33.32
C ASN A 88 -43.38 -10.73 33.26
N GLU A 89 -43.68 -11.75 34.04
CA GLU A 89 -42.99 -13.05 33.91
C GLU A 89 -43.30 -13.68 32.55
N GLY A 90 -42.26 -14.01 31.78
CA GLY A 90 -42.38 -14.44 30.39
C GLY A 90 -41.06 -14.43 29.62
N ALA A 91 -41.09 -14.96 28.40
CA ALA A 91 -39.99 -14.88 27.45
C ALA A 91 -40.37 -13.91 26.31
N TYR A 92 -39.44 -13.04 25.95
CA TYR A 92 -39.61 -11.93 25.02
C TYR A 92 -38.50 -11.97 23.96
N THR A 93 -38.81 -11.55 22.73
CA THR A 93 -37.81 -11.37 21.67
C THR A 93 -37.63 -9.88 21.42
N ILE A 94 -36.53 -9.34 21.93
CA ILE A 94 -36.20 -7.91 21.79
C ILE A 94 -35.58 -7.70 20.41
N GLY A 95 -36.12 -6.79 19.62
CA GLY A 95 -35.53 -6.36 18.36
C GLY A 95 -34.67 -5.11 18.56
N ILE A 96 -33.44 -5.13 18.05
CA ILE A 96 -32.52 -3.98 18.09
C ILE A 96 -32.14 -3.64 16.65
N GLU A 97 -32.65 -2.51 16.16
CA GLU A 97 -32.25 -1.92 14.88
C GLU A 97 -31.34 -0.72 15.16
N ALA A 98 -30.07 -0.84 14.79
CA ALA A 98 -29.08 0.22 14.88
C ALA A 98 -29.08 1.06 13.59
N VAL A 99 -29.13 2.39 13.72
CA VAL A 99 -29.24 3.33 12.60
C VAL A 99 -27.98 4.18 12.51
N GLY A 100 -27.26 4.09 11.38
CA GLY A 100 -26.06 4.87 11.09
C GLY A 100 -26.36 6.30 10.63
N LEU A 101 -25.31 7.12 10.52
CA LEU A 101 -25.42 8.55 10.15
C LEU A 101 -26.05 8.77 8.76
N THR A 102 -25.84 7.83 7.84
CA THR A 102 -26.42 7.78 6.49
C THR A 102 -27.86 7.29 6.43
N GLY A 103 -28.41 6.82 7.56
CA GLY A 103 -29.70 6.12 7.61
C GLY A 103 -29.65 4.65 7.17
N LEU A 104 -28.46 4.10 6.86
CA LEU A 104 -28.27 2.65 6.74
C LEU A 104 -28.48 1.98 8.11
N THR A 105 -29.09 0.79 8.10
CA THR A 105 -29.48 0.08 9.32
C THR A 105 -28.97 -1.35 9.38
N THR A 106 -28.70 -1.81 10.60
CA THR A 106 -28.40 -3.22 10.92
C THR A 106 -29.30 -3.68 12.06
N SER A 107 -30.00 -4.79 11.87
CA SER A 107 -30.99 -5.30 12.82
C SER A 107 -30.66 -6.69 13.33
N ILE A 108 -30.79 -6.88 14.64
CA ILE A 108 -30.70 -8.19 15.32
C ILE A 108 -31.92 -8.42 16.22
N THR A 109 -32.04 -9.65 16.73
CA THR A 109 -33.00 -10.01 17.79
C THR A 109 -32.31 -10.78 18.90
N GLN A 110 -32.66 -10.49 20.15
CA GLN A 110 -32.08 -11.11 21.35
C GLN A 110 -33.20 -11.59 22.29
N GLU A 111 -33.00 -12.71 22.98
CA GLU A 111 -34.01 -13.28 23.89
C GLU A 111 -33.88 -12.69 25.30
N LEU A 112 -35.01 -12.35 25.91
CA LEU A 112 -35.10 -11.86 27.28
C LEU A 112 -36.11 -12.73 28.06
N VAL A 113 -35.64 -13.45 29.08
CA VAL A 113 -36.50 -14.31 29.93
C VAL A 113 -36.64 -13.69 31.31
N VAL A 114 -37.77 -13.03 31.56
CA VAL A 114 -38.09 -12.42 32.86
C VAL A 114 -38.75 -13.46 33.76
N SER A 115 -38.11 -13.77 34.89
CA SER A 115 -38.57 -14.73 35.89
C SER A 115 -38.45 -14.17 37.30
N PHE A 116 -39.45 -14.43 38.14
CA PHE A 116 -39.44 -14.07 39.57
C PHE A 116 -38.87 -15.18 40.46
N ASN A 117 -38.41 -16.29 39.87
CA ASN A 117 -37.64 -17.31 40.56
C ASN A 117 -36.16 -16.90 40.61
N ALA A 118 -35.47 -17.21 41.70
CA ALA A 118 -34.02 -17.05 41.79
C ALA A 118 -33.34 -17.90 40.70
N PRO A 119 -32.16 -17.51 40.19
CA PRO A 119 -31.44 -18.31 39.22
C PRO A 119 -31.11 -19.71 39.73
N GLU A 120 -31.35 -20.74 38.91
CA GLU A 120 -31.05 -22.13 39.26
C GLU A 120 -29.99 -22.73 38.32
N ASN A 121 -29.35 -23.81 38.76
CA ASN A 121 -28.39 -24.58 37.94
C ASN A 121 -27.25 -23.75 37.31
N LEU A 122 -26.75 -22.74 38.04
CA LEU A 122 -25.64 -21.89 37.61
C LEU A 122 -24.40 -22.72 37.25
N MET A 123 -24.02 -22.65 35.97
CA MET A 123 -22.76 -23.15 35.42
C MET A 123 -21.92 -21.95 34.97
N VAL A 124 -20.67 -21.93 35.40
CA VAL A 124 -19.68 -20.89 35.07
C VAL A 124 -18.53 -21.55 34.33
N THR A 125 -18.03 -20.87 33.30
CA THR A 125 -16.82 -21.24 32.56
C THR A 125 -15.87 -20.05 32.59
N ILE A 126 -14.65 -20.27 33.07
CA ILE A 126 -13.59 -19.28 33.21
C ILE A 126 -12.39 -19.78 32.41
N GLU A 127 -11.94 -19.01 31.43
CA GLU A 127 -10.84 -19.37 30.54
C GLU A 127 -9.90 -18.18 30.35
N ASN A 128 -8.58 -18.43 30.29
CA ASN A 128 -7.65 -17.43 29.78
C ASN A 128 -7.88 -17.28 28.28
N ASP A 129 -7.84 -16.04 27.77
CA ASP A 129 -7.97 -15.80 26.34
C ASP A 129 -6.79 -16.43 25.59
N ALA A 130 -7.08 -17.10 24.47
CA ALA A 130 -6.08 -17.82 23.70
C ALA A 130 -5.21 -16.90 22.83
N ALA A 131 -5.59 -15.64 22.65
CA ALA A 131 -4.93 -14.65 21.80
C ALA A 131 -4.44 -13.41 22.58
N ILE A 132 -5.13 -13.02 23.67
CA ILE A 132 -4.87 -11.78 24.41
C ILE A 132 -4.22 -12.08 25.78
N SER A 133 -2.96 -11.68 25.90
CA SER A 133 -2.12 -11.93 27.09
C SER A 133 -2.72 -11.31 28.35
N LYS A 134 -2.94 -12.12 29.40
CA LYS A 134 -3.57 -11.74 30.69
C LYS A 134 -5.06 -11.36 30.62
N GLN A 135 -5.75 -11.67 29.53
CA GLN A 135 -7.21 -11.56 29.48
C GLN A 135 -7.88 -12.85 29.96
N VAL A 136 -8.95 -12.71 30.75
CA VAL A 136 -9.83 -13.81 31.16
C VAL A 136 -11.25 -13.56 30.65
N ASN A 137 -11.82 -14.60 30.08
CA ASN A 137 -13.19 -14.64 29.58
C ASN A 137 -14.03 -15.50 30.52
N VAL A 138 -15.16 -14.96 30.97
CA VAL A 138 -16.12 -15.63 31.85
C VAL A 138 -17.47 -15.70 31.17
N THR A 139 -17.91 -16.92 30.85
CA THR A 139 -19.27 -17.22 30.36
C THR A 139 -20.08 -17.84 31.49
N SER A 140 -21.37 -17.53 31.58
CA SER A 140 -22.25 -18.14 32.59
C SER A 140 -23.62 -18.47 32.03
N THR A 141 -24.17 -19.61 32.47
CA THR A 141 -25.54 -20.07 32.14
C THR A 141 -26.27 -20.47 33.42
N ALA A 142 -27.54 -20.11 33.53
CA ALA A 142 -28.41 -20.46 34.65
C ALA A 142 -29.87 -20.43 34.18
N ASP A 143 -30.69 -21.31 34.73
CA ASP A 143 -32.14 -21.21 34.57
C ASP A 143 -32.64 -19.91 35.22
N TYR A 144 -33.65 -19.28 34.63
CA TYR A 144 -34.30 -18.05 35.10
C TYR A 144 -33.44 -16.76 35.12
N ALA A 145 -32.13 -16.83 34.88
CA ALA A 145 -31.28 -15.65 34.83
C ALA A 145 -31.50 -14.83 33.54
N VAL A 146 -31.32 -13.50 33.67
CA VAL A 146 -31.24 -12.57 32.53
C VAL A 146 -29.81 -12.15 32.29
N SER A 147 -29.09 -11.82 33.36
CA SER A 147 -27.71 -11.33 33.31
C SER A 147 -26.92 -11.78 34.53
N TYR A 148 -25.61 -11.60 34.47
CA TYR A 148 -24.71 -11.90 35.57
C TYR A 148 -23.63 -10.83 35.69
N ASN A 149 -23.13 -10.65 36.92
CA ASN A 149 -22.01 -9.79 37.26
C ASN A 149 -20.78 -10.64 37.55
N VAL A 150 -19.62 -10.27 36.98
CA VAL A 150 -18.32 -10.90 37.27
C VAL A 150 -17.43 -9.91 37.99
N TYR A 151 -17.00 -10.28 39.18
CA TYR A 151 -15.96 -9.60 39.95
C TYR A 151 -14.65 -10.36 39.72
N PHE A 152 -13.71 -9.75 39.00
CA PHE A 152 -12.44 -10.40 38.61
C PHE A 152 -11.38 -10.41 39.72
N GLY A 153 -11.60 -9.69 40.83
CA GLY A 153 -10.79 -9.80 42.04
C GLY A 153 -9.40 -9.12 41.97
N GLU A 154 -9.14 -8.29 40.97
CA GLU A 154 -7.88 -7.53 40.88
C GLU A 154 -7.82 -6.44 41.97
N PRO A 155 -6.74 -6.37 42.79
CA PRO A 155 -6.66 -5.42 43.89
C PRO A 155 -6.79 -3.96 43.46
N GLY A 156 -7.86 -3.31 43.89
CA GLY A 156 -8.17 -1.91 43.53
C GLY A 156 -9.26 -1.76 42.47
N ASN A 157 -9.78 -2.87 41.92
CA ASN A 157 -10.97 -2.89 41.10
C ASN A 157 -12.07 -3.76 41.75
N ASP A 158 -13.08 -3.09 42.31
CA ASP A 158 -14.25 -3.72 42.94
C ASP A 158 -15.50 -3.71 42.02
N ASP A 159 -15.41 -3.07 40.84
CA ASP A 159 -16.55 -2.90 39.92
C ASP A 159 -16.74 -4.18 39.06
N PRO A 160 -17.96 -4.72 38.94
CA PRO A 160 -18.20 -5.91 38.14
C PRO A 160 -18.31 -5.60 36.64
N VAL A 161 -17.93 -6.56 35.81
CA VAL A 161 -18.36 -6.61 34.40
C VAL A 161 -19.72 -7.31 34.35
N THR A 162 -20.74 -6.66 33.76
CA THR A 162 -22.07 -7.26 33.55
C THR A 162 -22.19 -7.79 32.12
N ALA A 163 -22.72 -9.00 31.95
CA ALA A 163 -23.09 -9.58 30.65
C ALA A 163 -24.47 -10.25 30.73
N ASN A 164 -25.13 -10.43 29.58
CA ASN A 164 -26.35 -11.25 29.52
C ASN A 164 -26.01 -12.72 29.71
N ILE A 165 -26.98 -13.52 30.17
CA ILE A 165 -26.78 -14.95 30.35
C ILE A 165 -26.43 -15.63 29.02
N GLY A 166 -25.38 -16.46 29.01
CA GLY A 166 -24.84 -17.11 27.81
C GLY A 166 -23.88 -16.26 26.95
N GLU A 167 -23.74 -14.96 27.22
CA GLU A 167 -22.71 -14.11 26.58
C GLU A 167 -21.39 -14.17 27.36
N VAL A 168 -20.37 -13.44 26.92
CA VAL A 168 -19.02 -13.42 27.52
C VAL A 168 -18.80 -12.10 28.26
N ALA A 169 -18.26 -12.19 29.49
CA ALA A 169 -17.70 -11.06 30.22
C ALA A 169 -16.16 -11.20 30.23
N SER A 170 -15.45 -10.22 29.68
CA SER A 170 -13.99 -10.25 29.54
C SER A 170 -13.30 -9.21 30.43
N TYR A 171 -12.12 -9.53 30.95
CA TYR A 171 -11.28 -8.60 31.72
C TYR A 171 -9.80 -8.82 31.46
N ASN A 172 -9.04 -7.74 31.31
CA ASN A 172 -7.59 -7.78 31.09
C ASN A 172 -6.85 -7.32 32.34
N TYR A 173 -6.09 -8.22 32.96
CA TYR A 173 -5.34 -7.95 34.19
C TYR A 173 -4.03 -7.19 33.91
N GLN A 174 -3.59 -6.41 34.90
CA GLN A 174 -2.28 -5.75 34.85
C GLN A 174 -1.15 -6.78 34.94
N ASP A 175 -1.25 -7.72 35.86
CA ASP A 175 -0.25 -8.76 36.15
C ASP A 175 -0.85 -10.17 36.01
N ALA A 176 -0.03 -11.15 35.67
CA ALA A 176 -0.39 -12.56 35.74
C ALA A 176 -0.33 -13.06 37.20
N GLY A 177 -1.18 -14.00 37.58
CA GLY A 177 -1.25 -14.52 38.96
C GLY A 177 -2.59 -15.17 39.31
N THR A 178 -2.74 -15.60 40.55
CA THR A 178 -3.99 -16.21 41.04
C THR A 178 -4.93 -15.17 41.64
N TYR A 179 -6.17 -15.12 41.14
CA TYR A 179 -7.21 -14.18 41.58
C TYR A 179 -8.48 -14.93 41.99
N THR A 180 -9.25 -14.37 42.92
CA THR A 180 -10.56 -14.93 43.32
C THR A 180 -11.66 -14.29 42.47
N ILE A 181 -12.17 -15.02 41.48
CA ILE A 181 -13.25 -14.58 40.62
C ILE A 181 -14.58 -14.95 41.28
N ARG A 182 -15.51 -13.99 41.37
CA ARG A 182 -16.88 -14.21 41.87
C ARG A 182 -17.89 -13.83 40.80
N VAL A 183 -18.80 -14.76 40.51
CA VAL A 183 -19.93 -14.56 39.58
C VAL A 183 -21.23 -14.48 40.37
N VAL A 184 -22.11 -13.54 40.01
CA VAL A 184 -23.44 -13.36 40.59
C VAL A 184 -24.48 -13.36 39.47
N ALA A 185 -25.22 -14.45 39.32
CA ALA A 185 -26.33 -14.56 38.38
C ALA A 185 -27.59 -13.88 38.94
N MET A 186 -28.35 -13.23 38.07
CA MET A 186 -29.46 -12.35 38.44
C MET A 186 -30.71 -12.59 37.57
N SER A 187 -31.87 -12.60 38.22
CA SER A 187 -33.20 -12.56 37.61
C SER A 187 -33.98 -11.36 38.17
N ALA A 188 -35.31 -11.32 38.01
CA ALA A 188 -36.16 -10.34 38.69
C ALA A 188 -36.35 -10.67 40.18
N ALA A 189 -35.93 -11.86 40.64
CA ALA A 189 -36.04 -12.28 42.03
C ALA A 189 -35.16 -11.44 42.96
N ILE A 190 -35.58 -11.33 44.23
CA ILE A 190 -34.76 -10.70 45.28
C ILE A 190 -33.50 -11.53 45.61
N GLU A 191 -33.55 -12.84 45.41
CA GLU A 191 -32.45 -13.76 45.70
C GLU A 191 -31.65 -14.05 44.42
N THR A 192 -30.34 -13.87 44.50
CA THR A 192 -29.36 -14.13 43.44
C THR A 192 -28.58 -15.41 43.73
N THR A 193 -27.90 -15.95 42.72
CA THR A 193 -27.09 -17.17 42.85
C THR A 193 -25.63 -16.84 42.57
N GLU A 194 -24.75 -17.16 43.52
CA GLU A 194 -23.32 -16.85 43.44
C GLU A 194 -22.46 -18.09 43.19
N TYR A 195 -21.35 -17.88 42.48
CA TYR A 195 -20.25 -18.82 42.29
C TYR A 195 -18.92 -18.12 42.61
N THR A 196 -17.91 -18.85 43.08
CA THR A 196 -16.58 -18.28 43.40
C THR A 196 -15.49 -19.32 43.23
N GLU A 197 -14.39 -18.95 42.57
CA GLU A 197 -13.25 -19.81 42.26
C GLU A 197 -11.94 -19.03 42.35
N GLU A 198 -10.84 -19.71 42.72
CA GLU A 198 -9.48 -19.18 42.55
C GLU A 198 -8.97 -19.60 41.16
N PHE A 199 -8.69 -18.61 40.30
CA PHE A 199 -8.30 -18.82 38.91
C PHE A 199 -6.89 -18.26 38.64
N GLU A 200 -6.07 -18.99 37.88
CA GLU A 200 -4.72 -18.56 37.49
C GLU A 200 -4.76 -17.84 36.14
N VAL A 201 -4.58 -16.52 36.19
CA VAL A 201 -4.41 -15.65 35.03
C VAL A 201 -3.00 -15.84 34.49
N THR A 202 -2.89 -16.22 33.21
CA THR A 202 -1.61 -16.49 32.54
C THR A 202 -1.22 -15.38 31.56
N ALA A 203 0.08 -15.10 31.46
CA ALA A 203 0.63 -14.30 30.37
C ALA A 203 1.05 -15.21 29.19
N ILE A 204 0.92 -14.70 27.97
CA ILE A 204 1.51 -15.29 26.78
C ILE A 204 3.00 -14.91 26.76
N LEU A 205 3.88 -15.92 26.75
CA LEU A 205 5.35 -15.73 26.85
C LEU A 205 6.11 -16.16 25.58
N GLN A 206 5.40 -16.48 24.50
CA GLN A 206 5.93 -16.85 23.20
C GLN A 206 4.95 -16.39 22.09
N PRO A 207 5.39 -16.18 20.84
CA PRO A 207 4.47 -15.86 19.75
C PRO A 207 3.43 -16.98 19.53
N LEU A 208 2.24 -16.59 19.05
CA LEU A 208 1.14 -17.52 18.72
C LEU A 208 1.06 -17.85 17.22
N ALA A 209 1.79 -17.09 16.40
CA ALA A 209 1.93 -17.27 14.96
C ALA A 209 3.39 -16.98 14.59
N GLY A 210 3.82 -17.51 13.45
CA GLY A 210 5.12 -17.16 12.87
C GLY A 210 5.26 -15.68 12.53
N ALA A 211 6.48 -15.27 12.19
CA ALA A 211 6.72 -13.95 11.65
C ALA A 211 6.08 -13.78 10.26
N PRO A 212 5.91 -12.54 9.76
CA PRO A 212 5.45 -12.30 8.38
C PRO A 212 6.34 -13.05 7.38
N THR A 213 5.74 -13.75 6.41
CA THR A 213 6.52 -14.49 5.41
C THR A 213 7.24 -13.52 4.46
N PRO A 214 8.57 -13.65 4.28
CA PRO A 214 9.29 -12.80 3.34
C PRO A 214 8.82 -13.01 1.90
N TYR A 215 8.72 -11.91 1.15
CA TYR A 215 8.15 -11.86 -0.20
C TYR A 215 9.15 -11.46 -1.30
N ARG A 216 10.41 -11.20 -0.94
CA ARG A 216 11.44 -10.68 -1.86
C ARG A 216 11.99 -11.83 -2.73
N SER A 217 12.48 -11.51 -3.93
CA SER A 217 13.11 -12.53 -4.79
C SER A 217 14.43 -13.01 -4.20
N GLN A 218 14.70 -14.32 -4.24
CA GLN A 218 15.95 -14.94 -3.77
C GLN A 218 17.21 -14.32 -4.40
N ASN A 219 17.13 -13.77 -5.61
CA ASN A 219 18.26 -13.09 -6.28
C ASN A 219 18.65 -11.76 -5.60
N ASN A 220 17.72 -11.16 -4.86
CA ASN A 220 17.89 -9.88 -4.15
C ASN A 220 18.12 -10.09 -2.65
N VAL A 221 18.36 -11.33 -2.21
CA VAL A 221 18.42 -11.72 -0.80
C VAL A 221 19.63 -12.62 -0.52
N VAL A 222 20.40 -12.28 0.53
CA VAL A 222 21.44 -13.13 1.13
C VAL A 222 20.97 -13.52 2.53
N SER A 223 20.47 -14.75 2.66
CA SER A 223 19.83 -15.23 3.90
C SER A 223 20.81 -15.79 4.91
N ILE A 224 20.45 -15.69 6.20
CA ILE A 224 21.15 -16.31 7.33
C ILE A 224 20.18 -17.24 8.09
N TYR A 225 18.93 -16.81 8.27
CA TYR A 225 17.87 -17.61 8.87
C TYR A 225 16.50 -17.19 8.31
N SER A 226 15.87 -18.05 7.51
CA SER A 226 14.48 -17.92 7.07
C SER A 226 14.03 -19.22 6.41
N ASP A 227 12.76 -19.58 6.54
CA ASP A 227 12.17 -20.69 5.77
C ASP A 227 11.99 -20.37 4.27
N ALA A 228 11.93 -19.08 3.91
CA ALA A 228 11.67 -18.64 2.54
C ALA A 228 12.91 -18.70 1.61
N TYR A 229 14.12 -18.75 2.19
CA TYR A 229 15.38 -18.53 1.45
C TYR A 229 16.46 -19.56 1.76
N SER A 230 17.36 -19.75 0.80
CA SER A 230 18.57 -20.56 0.97
C SER A 230 19.63 -19.78 1.77
N SER A 231 19.89 -20.22 3.00
CA SER A 231 21.00 -19.76 3.84
C SER A 231 22.31 -20.51 3.52
N PRO A 232 23.50 -19.97 3.84
CA PRO A 232 24.76 -20.71 3.77
C PRO A 232 24.77 -21.87 4.78
N ASP A 233 25.63 -22.87 4.53
CA ASP A 233 25.82 -24.02 5.42
C ASP A 233 27.33 -24.30 5.59
N PRO A 234 27.85 -24.49 6.82
CA PRO A 234 27.13 -24.50 8.10
C PRO A 234 27.03 -23.13 8.78
N ILE A 235 25.93 -22.94 9.53
CA ILE A 235 25.73 -21.86 10.50
C ILE A 235 25.56 -22.49 11.89
N ASP A 236 26.29 -21.98 12.88
CA ASP A 236 26.05 -22.25 14.30
C ASP A 236 25.18 -21.12 14.88
N PHE A 237 23.92 -21.45 15.23
CA PHE A 237 22.99 -20.51 15.87
C PHE A 237 23.16 -20.44 17.40
N TYR A 238 24.04 -21.25 17.98
CA TYR A 238 24.33 -21.26 19.42
C TYR A 238 25.84 -21.49 19.73
N PRO A 239 26.75 -20.69 19.14
CA PRO A 239 28.18 -20.77 19.41
C PRO A 239 28.46 -20.38 20.87
N ASN A 240 29.39 -21.09 21.51
CA ASN A 240 29.76 -20.80 22.89
C ASN A 240 30.82 -19.70 22.97
N TRP A 241 30.39 -18.46 23.20
CA TRP A 241 31.23 -17.29 23.44
C TRP A 241 31.40 -16.98 24.94
N GLY A 242 30.77 -17.76 25.82
CA GLY A 242 30.78 -17.57 27.29
C GLY A 242 29.52 -16.91 27.86
N GLN A 243 28.45 -16.82 27.06
CA GLN A 243 27.13 -16.31 27.46
C GLN A 243 26.36 -17.29 28.37
N THR A 244 25.30 -16.78 29.01
CA THR A 244 24.36 -17.59 29.80
C THR A 244 22.98 -17.75 29.15
N THR A 245 22.77 -17.10 28.00
CA THR A 245 21.55 -17.17 27.18
C THR A 245 21.23 -18.63 26.82
N THR A 246 19.96 -19.00 26.81
CA THR A 246 19.47 -20.31 26.35
C THR A 246 18.99 -20.25 24.91
N PHE A 247 19.06 -21.37 24.20
CA PHE A 247 18.62 -21.50 22.80
C PHE A 247 17.61 -22.63 22.65
N ALA A 248 16.54 -22.39 21.90
CA ALA A 248 15.62 -23.42 21.43
C ALA A 248 15.10 -23.08 20.02
N PRO A 249 15.19 -23.98 19.03
CA PRO A 249 14.41 -23.85 17.80
C PRO A 249 12.95 -24.24 18.08
N LEU A 250 12.02 -23.49 17.51
CA LEU A 250 10.58 -23.66 17.65
C LEU A 250 9.92 -23.68 16.26
N ASP A 251 8.72 -24.26 16.19
CA ASP A 251 7.88 -24.32 14.98
C ASP A 251 6.45 -23.97 15.37
N ILE A 252 5.80 -23.10 14.59
CA ILE A 252 4.35 -22.88 14.65
C ILE A 252 3.80 -22.99 13.23
N ASN A 253 3.00 -24.04 13.00
CA ASN A 253 2.29 -24.30 11.74
C ASN A 253 3.19 -24.40 10.49
N GLY A 254 4.48 -24.75 10.64
CA GLY A 254 5.44 -24.85 9.55
C GLY A 254 6.35 -23.63 9.36
N ASN A 255 6.22 -22.61 10.22
CA ASN A 255 7.20 -21.52 10.33
C ASN A 255 8.14 -21.78 11.52
N ASN A 256 9.43 -21.85 11.24
CA ASN A 256 10.50 -22.10 12.20
C ASN A 256 11.10 -20.79 12.68
N PHE A 257 11.28 -20.66 14.00
CA PHE A 257 11.95 -19.50 14.60
C PHE A 257 12.83 -19.90 15.79
N ILE A 258 13.77 -19.03 16.15
CA ILE A 258 14.74 -19.27 17.24
C ILE A 258 14.31 -18.49 18.48
N GLN A 259 14.17 -19.18 19.61
CA GLN A 259 14.10 -18.55 20.93
C GLN A 259 15.51 -18.36 21.52
N TYR A 260 15.80 -17.14 21.96
CA TYR A 260 16.91 -16.82 22.86
C TYR A 260 16.38 -16.35 24.22
N GLY A 261 16.37 -17.27 25.19
CA GLY A 261 15.83 -17.05 26.53
C GLY A 261 16.89 -16.58 27.53
N GLY A 262 16.53 -15.62 28.38
CA GLY A 262 17.46 -15.04 29.37
C GLY A 262 18.63 -14.32 28.71
N LEU A 263 18.33 -13.48 27.71
CA LEU A 263 19.33 -12.89 26.82
C LEU A 263 20.29 -11.96 27.55
N THR A 264 21.53 -12.41 27.70
CA THR A 264 22.67 -11.58 28.11
C THR A 264 23.36 -11.02 26.88
N TYR A 265 23.86 -11.93 26.05
CA TYR A 265 24.23 -11.75 24.65
C TYR A 265 24.20 -13.13 23.98
N GLN A 266 24.14 -13.20 22.65
CA GLN A 266 24.20 -14.45 21.91
C GLN A 266 24.75 -14.21 20.50
N GLY A 267 25.65 -15.09 20.06
CA GLY A 267 26.18 -15.07 18.70
C GLY A 267 25.39 -15.94 17.73
N ILE A 268 25.56 -15.67 16.44
CA ILE A 268 25.39 -16.62 15.33
C ILE A 268 26.72 -16.64 14.60
N ASP A 269 27.29 -17.81 14.32
CA ASP A 269 28.63 -17.96 13.73
C ASP A 269 28.62 -18.80 12.45
N PHE A 270 29.09 -18.20 11.36
CA PHE A 270 29.26 -18.81 10.05
C PHE A 270 30.61 -18.43 9.45
N ASN A 271 31.64 -18.27 10.29
CA ASN A 271 32.99 -17.91 9.85
C ASN A 271 33.63 -18.90 8.83
N THR A 272 33.10 -20.11 8.74
CA THR A 272 33.50 -21.13 7.74
C THR A 272 32.78 -21.00 6.40
N ALA A 273 31.69 -20.24 6.34
CA ALA A 273 30.94 -19.87 5.14
C ALA A 273 30.56 -18.38 5.18
N PRO A 274 31.54 -17.45 5.10
CA PRO A 274 31.28 -16.01 5.12
C PRO A 274 30.34 -15.59 3.99
N VAL A 275 29.52 -14.57 4.23
CA VAL A 275 28.62 -14.00 3.22
C VAL A 275 29.15 -12.68 2.69
N ASP A 276 29.03 -12.51 1.38
CA ASP A 276 29.19 -11.23 0.69
C ASP A 276 27.79 -10.62 0.53
N ALA A 277 27.56 -9.54 1.26
CA ALA A 277 26.35 -8.70 1.20
C ALA A 277 26.69 -7.29 0.69
N SER A 278 27.83 -7.10 0.01
CA SER A 278 28.28 -5.78 -0.44
C SER A 278 27.43 -5.15 -1.56
N GLU A 279 26.63 -5.96 -2.25
CA GLU A 279 25.60 -5.49 -3.19
C GLU A 279 24.24 -5.22 -2.53
N MET A 280 24.08 -5.50 -1.24
CA MET A 280 22.81 -5.36 -0.52
C MET A 280 22.69 -3.95 0.09
N GLU A 281 21.46 -3.51 0.36
CA GLU A 281 21.15 -2.15 0.81
C GLU A 281 20.66 -2.13 2.26
N PHE A 282 20.02 -3.22 2.70
CA PHE A 282 19.39 -3.37 4.00
C PHE A 282 19.68 -4.72 4.66
N LEU A 283 19.54 -4.74 5.98
CA LEU A 283 19.49 -5.93 6.83
C LEU A 283 18.07 -6.05 7.39
N HIS A 284 17.38 -7.15 7.05
CA HIS A 284 16.07 -7.50 7.58
C HIS A 284 16.17 -8.45 8.77
N ILE A 285 15.28 -8.30 9.75
CA ILE A 285 15.03 -9.25 10.83
C ILE A 285 13.62 -9.07 11.41
N ASP A 286 12.97 -10.17 11.76
CA ASP A 286 11.76 -10.19 12.60
C ASP A 286 12.11 -10.57 14.04
N VAL A 287 11.64 -9.78 15.03
CA VAL A 287 11.88 -10.04 16.45
C VAL A 287 10.60 -9.91 17.29
N TRP A 288 10.29 -10.92 18.08
CA TRP A 288 9.17 -10.94 19.05
C TRP A 288 9.70 -11.00 20.49
N THR A 289 9.02 -10.35 21.43
CA THR A 289 9.25 -10.52 22.87
C THR A 289 7.95 -10.38 23.66
N ALA A 290 7.85 -11.02 24.82
CA ALA A 290 6.75 -10.81 25.78
C ALA A 290 7.05 -9.67 26.75
N ASP A 291 8.32 -9.27 26.84
CA ASP A 291 8.85 -8.40 27.87
C ASP A 291 8.67 -6.92 27.48
N ASP A 292 7.88 -6.17 28.26
CA ASP A 292 7.63 -4.76 28.00
C ASP A 292 8.88 -3.90 28.28
N ASN A 293 9.14 -2.93 27.39
CA ASN A 293 10.35 -2.09 27.36
C ASN A 293 11.68 -2.88 27.33
N PHE A 294 11.69 -4.10 26.78
CA PHE A 294 12.92 -4.89 26.67
C PHE A 294 13.92 -4.26 25.70
N SER A 295 15.20 -4.19 26.10
CA SER A 295 16.28 -3.63 25.29
C SER A 295 17.11 -4.75 24.67
N ALA A 296 17.01 -4.90 23.35
CA ALA A 296 17.86 -5.78 22.55
C ALA A 296 18.66 -4.95 21.53
N LYS A 297 19.82 -5.48 21.11
CA LYS A 297 20.60 -4.92 20.00
C LYS A 297 21.01 -6.00 19.01
N LEU A 298 21.24 -5.62 17.76
CA LEU A 298 21.76 -6.49 16.69
C LEU A 298 23.07 -5.91 16.14
N SER A 299 24.12 -6.73 16.02
CA SER A 299 25.39 -6.37 15.38
C SER A 299 25.76 -7.36 14.27
N PRO A 300 25.87 -6.95 13.00
CA PRO A 300 26.64 -7.69 12.00
C PRO A 300 28.14 -7.59 12.33
N ILE A 301 28.89 -8.67 12.08
CA ILE A 301 30.33 -8.74 12.38
C ILE A 301 31.09 -9.19 11.13
N SER A 302 32.02 -8.34 10.67
CA SER A 302 32.98 -8.68 9.61
C SER A 302 34.34 -9.09 10.18
N SER A 303 35.18 -9.69 9.34
CA SER A 303 36.54 -10.08 9.73
C SER A 303 37.38 -8.89 10.21
N GLY A 304 37.72 -8.85 11.49
CA GLY A 304 38.41 -7.70 12.11
C GLY A 304 38.82 -7.94 13.57
N PRO A 305 37.94 -8.42 14.46
CA PRO A 305 36.47 -8.42 14.33
C PRO A 305 35.93 -6.99 14.36
N ASN A 306 35.22 -6.59 13.31
CA ASN A 306 34.59 -5.26 13.24
C ASN A 306 33.08 -5.43 13.35
N GLU A 307 32.51 -4.86 14.41
CA GLU A 307 31.06 -4.89 14.68
C GLU A 307 30.55 -3.48 14.98
N THR A 308 29.24 -3.28 14.89
CA THR A 308 28.52 -2.15 15.49
C THR A 308 27.08 -2.56 15.75
N ALA A 309 26.52 -2.10 16.86
CA ALA A 309 25.21 -2.51 17.34
C ALA A 309 24.13 -1.48 16.95
N TYR A 310 23.04 -1.98 16.38
CA TYR A 310 21.78 -1.26 16.17
C TYR A 310 20.83 -1.56 17.33
N ASP A 311 20.10 -0.55 17.82
CA ASP A 311 19.13 -0.67 18.91
C ASP A 311 17.76 -1.15 18.39
N LEU A 312 17.34 -2.35 18.77
CA LEU A 312 16.05 -2.91 18.37
C LEU A 312 14.94 -2.35 19.29
N THR A 313 14.09 -1.49 18.73
CA THR A 313 12.93 -0.92 19.45
C THR A 313 11.76 -1.90 19.39
N LEU A 314 11.69 -2.82 20.34
CA LEU A 314 10.71 -3.90 20.37
C LEU A 314 9.37 -3.47 20.98
N THR A 315 8.28 -4.01 20.44
CA THR A 315 6.93 -3.91 21.04
C THR A 315 6.52 -5.26 21.63
N ALA A 316 6.11 -5.29 22.89
CA ALA A 316 5.77 -6.53 23.57
C ALA A 316 4.51 -7.20 23.01
N ASN A 317 4.52 -8.54 23.01
CA ASN A 317 3.49 -9.45 22.53
C ASN A 317 3.24 -9.44 21.00
N GLN A 318 4.08 -8.78 20.20
CA GLN A 318 3.98 -8.80 18.73
C GLN A 318 5.34 -8.96 18.04
N TRP A 319 5.31 -9.41 16.78
CA TRP A 319 6.49 -9.39 15.92
C TRP A 319 6.79 -7.94 15.54
N THR A 320 8.06 -7.55 15.65
CA THR A 320 8.57 -6.25 15.20
C THR A 320 9.56 -6.53 14.08
N SER A 321 9.19 -6.17 12.86
CA SER A 321 10.04 -6.27 11.67
C SER A 321 10.96 -5.04 11.59
N PHE A 322 12.23 -5.25 11.24
CA PHE A 322 13.20 -4.19 11.03
C PHE A 322 13.82 -4.33 9.65
N ASP A 323 13.81 -3.25 8.86
CA ASP A 323 14.61 -3.09 7.64
C ASP A 323 15.67 -2.01 7.93
N ILE A 324 16.90 -2.43 8.23
CA ILE A 324 17.98 -1.56 8.71
C ILE A 324 18.93 -1.25 7.56
N PRO A 325 19.07 0.02 7.12
CA PRO A 325 20.03 0.40 6.08
C PRO A 325 21.46 0.00 6.45
N LEU A 326 22.23 -0.57 5.51
CA LEU A 326 23.62 -0.97 5.81
C LEU A 326 24.52 0.23 6.16
N SER A 327 24.14 1.43 5.70
CA SER A 327 24.76 2.70 6.08
C SER A 327 24.77 2.95 7.59
N ASP A 328 23.74 2.52 8.33
CA ASP A 328 23.65 2.74 9.78
C ASP A 328 24.81 2.08 10.53
N PHE A 329 25.36 0.98 9.99
CA PHE A 329 26.52 0.30 10.53
C PHE A 329 27.84 0.93 10.05
N THR A 330 27.96 1.27 8.75
CA THR A 330 29.21 1.82 8.20
C THR A 330 29.47 3.26 8.64
N ASP A 331 28.44 4.08 8.83
CA ASP A 331 28.60 5.48 9.26
C ASP A 331 29.07 5.58 10.72
N GLN A 332 28.63 4.62 11.54
CA GLN A 332 29.08 4.47 12.93
C GLN A 332 30.46 3.80 13.03
N ASN A 333 30.74 2.78 12.20
CA ASN A 333 32.02 2.11 12.14
C ASN A 333 32.40 1.74 10.69
N PRO A 334 33.19 2.59 10.01
CA PRO A 334 33.64 2.36 8.63
C PRO A 334 34.57 1.14 8.42
N LEU A 335 34.80 0.33 9.47
CA LEU A 335 35.54 -0.93 9.38
C LEU A 335 34.61 -2.15 9.25
N VAL A 336 33.30 -1.99 9.42
CA VAL A 336 32.32 -3.05 9.11
C VAL A 336 32.33 -3.26 7.60
N ASP A 337 32.70 -4.47 7.17
CA ASP A 337 32.94 -4.82 5.77
C ASP A 337 31.88 -5.84 5.34
N PHE A 338 30.86 -5.34 4.64
CA PHE A 338 29.75 -6.17 4.16
C PHE A 338 30.13 -7.14 3.04
N SER A 339 31.34 -7.04 2.46
CA SER A 339 31.83 -8.08 1.53
C SER A 339 32.29 -9.37 2.22
N ASN A 340 32.40 -9.37 3.55
CA ASN A 340 32.88 -10.51 4.32
C ASN A 340 32.30 -10.54 5.75
N ILE A 341 30.96 -10.64 5.86
CA ILE A 341 30.27 -10.87 7.13
C ILE A 341 30.44 -12.34 7.53
N ILE A 342 30.76 -12.56 8.81
CA ILE A 342 31.11 -13.89 9.35
C ILE A 342 30.28 -14.32 10.55
N GLN A 343 29.68 -13.37 11.27
CA GLN A 343 28.92 -13.62 12.50
C GLN A 343 27.85 -12.53 12.68
N PHE A 344 26.84 -12.82 13.50
CA PHE A 344 25.97 -11.81 14.11
C PHE A 344 26.06 -11.90 15.64
N LYS A 345 25.72 -10.81 16.33
CA LYS A 345 25.55 -10.79 17.78
C LYS A 345 24.27 -10.07 18.17
N PHE A 346 23.50 -10.71 19.04
CA PHE A 346 22.42 -10.11 19.80
C PHE A 346 22.92 -9.73 21.19
N ASP A 347 22.78 -8.48 21.60
CA ASP A 347 22.96 -8.08 23.01
C ASP A 347 21.58 -7.95 23.67
N GLY A 348 21.47 -8.37 24.92
CA GLY A 348 20.32 -8.11 25.79
C GLY A 348 20.74 -7.33 27.02
N VAL A 349 20.20 -7.69 28.19
CA VAL A 349 20.48 -7.00 29.45
C VAL A 349 21.48 -7.80 30.32
N PRO A 350 22.39 -7.14 31.07
CA PRO A 350 23.39 -7.84 31.89
C PRO A 350 22.83 -8.74 33.00
N SER A 351 21.55 -8.61 33.38
CA SER A 351 20.88 -9.50 34.33
C SER A 351 20.49 -10.84 33.70
N GLY A 352 20.40 -10.95 32.38
CA GLY A 352 19.80 -12.10 31.70
C GLY A 352 18.30 -12.23 31.96
N GLU A 353 17.63 -11.12 32.26
CA GLU A 353 16.16 -11.03 32.27
C GLU A 353 15.68 -10.80 30.83
N GLY A 354 14.55 -11.39 30.46
CA GLY A 354 13.93 -11.22 29.14
C GLY A 354 14.28 -12.28 28.09
N THR A 355 13.37 -12.44 27.12
CA THR A 355 13.45 -13.42 26.03
C THR A 355 13.13 -12.74 24.70
N ILE A 356 13.92 -13.05 23.66
CA ILE A 356 13.56 -12.72 22.28
C ILE A 356 13.34 -13.98 21.47
N PHE A 357 12.51 -13.86 20.45
CA PHE A 357 12.34 -14.85 19.40
C PHE A 357 12.71 -14.15 18.09
N ILE A 358 13.53 -14.79 17.26
CA ILE A 358 13.99 -14.24 15.98
C ILE A 358 13.58 -15.14 14.83
N ASP A 359 13.21 -14.50 13.72
CA ASP A 359 12.97 -15.12 12.43
C ASP A 359 13.52 -14.19 11.32
N ASN A 360 13.59 -14.68 10.09
CA ASN A 360 13.80 -13.87 8.89
C ASN A 360 15.04 -12.96 8.92
N LEU A 361 16.17 -13.43 9.46
CA LEU A 361 17.45 -12.73 9.40
C LEU A 361 18.07 -12.87 8.00
N TYR A 362 18.05 -11.79 7.21
CA TYR A 362 18.67 -11.77 5.87
C TYR A 362 19.08 -10.37 5.44
N PHE A 363 20.10 -10.27 4.59
CA PHE A 363 20.39 -9.04 3.85
C PHE A 363 19.56 -8.98 2.56
N TYR A 364 19.13 -7.80 2.14
CA TYR A 364 18.49 -7.62 0.84
C TYR A 364 18.85 -6.28 0.19
N LYS A 365 18.65 -6.22 -1.13
CA LYS A 365 18.51 -4.99 -1.91
C LYS A 365 17.08 -4.90 -2.41
N GLU A 366 16.57 -3.68 -2.62
CA GLU A 366 15.35 -3.56 -3.41
C GLU A 366 15.58 -4.21 -4.79
N PRO A 367 14.52 -4.74 -5.44
CA PRO A 367 14.67 -5.30 -6.77
C PRO A 367 15.36 -4.29 -7.68
N ALA A 368 16.44 -4.72 -8.34
CA ALA A 368 16.98 -3.96 -9.46
C ALA A 368 15.82 -3.78 -10.45
N GLN A 369 15.37 -2.52 -10.62
CA GLN A 369 14.17 -2.20 -11.39
C GLN A 369 14.27 -2.82 -12.78
N GLY A 370 13.46 -3.85 -13.02
CA GLY A 370 13.83 -4.86 -14.01
C GLY A 370 12.99 -6.14 -13.94
N GLY A 371 11.66 -6.00 -13.86
CA GLY A 371 10.80 -7.02 -14.45
C GLY A 371 11.05 -7.16 -15.96
N PRO A 372 10.45 -8.14 -16.66
CA PRO A 372 10.61 -8.20 -18.10
C PRO A 372 9.95 -6.97 -18.74
N LEU A 373 10.76 -6.04 -19.25
CA LEU A 373 10.26 -4.98 -20.12
C LEU A 373 9.50 -5.64 -21.27
N VAL A 374 8.25 -5.25 -21.42
CA VAL A 374 7.41 -5.54 -22.58
C VAL A 374 7.07 -4.21 -23.18
N PHE A 375 7.34 -4.02 -24.47
CA PHE A 375 6.82 -2.85 -25.18
C PHE A 375 6.67 -3.11 -26.68
N ASP A 376 5.68 -2.47 -27.29
CA ASP A 376 5.48 -2.43 -28.74
C ASP A 376 4.70 -1.17 -29.13
N ASP A 377 5.33 -0.31 -29.95
CA ASP A 377 4.74 0.86 -30.60
C ASP A 377 4.32 0.56 -32.06
N PHE A 378 4.43 -0.72 -32.47
CA PHE A 378 4.17 -1.22 -33.82
C PHE A 378 4.98 -0.56 -34.96
N GLU A 379 5.91 0.36 -34.67
CA GLU A 379 6.88 0.94 -35.62
C GLU A 379 8.08 0.00 -35.88
N GLY A 380 8.08 -1.18 -35.25
CA GLY A 380 9.05 -2.26 -35.48
C GLY A 380 10.33 -2.15 -34.65
N ASN A 381 10.34 -1.30 -33.61
CA ASN A 381 11.38 -1.29 -32.58
C ASN A 381 11.00 -2.14 -31.33
N GLY A 382 9.71 -2.50 -31.20
CA GLY A 382 9.15 -3.25 -30.09
C GLY A 382 9.77 -4.62 -29.86
N ASN A 383 9.62 -5.14 -28.63
CA ASN A 383 10.22 -6.40 -28.21
C ASN A 383 9.23 -7.60 -28.22
N ILE A 384 7.95 -7.34 -28.49
CA ILE A 384 6.92 -8.37 -28.61
C ILE A 384 6.96 -9.02 -29.99
N THR A 385 7.40 -10.28 -30.06
CA THR A 385 7.51 -11.04 -31.33
C THR A 385 6.47 -12.15 -31.48
N THR A 386 5.54 -12.24 -30.52
CA THR A 386 4.66 -13.41 -30.29
C THR A 386 3.16 -13.10 -30.45
N TRP A 387 2.82 -11.92 -31.00
CA TRP A 387 1.44 -11.50 -31.24
C TRP A 387 0.63 -12.53 -32.03
N ALA A 388 -0.55 -12.86 -31.51
CA ALA A 388 -1.51 -13.77 -32.14
C ALA A 388 -2.95 -13.33 -31.85
N GLY A 389 -3.79 -13.36 -32.90
CA GLY A 389 -5.25 -13.29 -32.74
C GLY A 389 -5.85 -14.67 -32.48
N ASP A 390 -6.87 -14.73 -31.63
CA ASP A 390 -7.65 -15.94 -31.35
C ASP A 390 -9.14 -15.59 -31.40
N ALA A 391 -9.87 -16.20 -32.32
CA ALA A 391 -11.20 -15.81 -32.79
C ALA A 391 -11.38 -14.34 -33.28
N ALA A 392 -10.38 -13.46 -33.10
CA ALA A 392 -10.27 -12.14 -33.73
C ALA A 392 -9.35 -12.16 -34.96
N GLY A 393 -9.60 -11.28 -35.92
CA GLY A 393 -8.60 -10.84 -36.89
C GLY A 393 -7.59 -9.90 -36.22
N MET A 394 -6.32 -9.99 -36.65
CA MET A 394 -5.24 -9.14 -36.14
C MET A 394 -4.25 -8.81 -37.25
N ASP A 395 -3.84 -7.54 -37.32
CA ASP A 395 -2.73 -7.05 -38.15
C ASP A 395 -1.90 -6.05 -37.32
N ASN A 396 -0.70 -6.45 -36.91
CA ASN A 396 0.20 -5.64 -36.08
C ASN A 396 1.19 -4.78 -36.89
N ASN A 397 0.91 -4.56 -38.17
CA ASN A 397 1.61 -3.61 -39.03
C ASN A 397 0.55 -2.80 -39.83
N PHE A 398 -0.58 -2.49 -39.22
CA PHE A 398 -1.68 -1.82 -39.89
C PHE A 398 -1.43 -0.31 -39.94
N ALA A 399 -1.55 0.32 -41.11
CA ALA A 399 -1.30 1.75 -41.24
C ALA A 399 -2.35 2.55 -40.45
N ASN A 400 -1.90 3.40 -39.52
CA ASN A 400 -2.76 4.11 -38.57
C ASN A 400 -3.84 4.94 -39.30
N PRO A 401 -5.14 4.62 -39.14
CA PRO A 401 -6.21 5.36 -39.79
C PRO A 401 -6.61 6.65 -39.05
N PHE A 402 -6.13 6.85 -37.81
CA PHE A 402 -6.54 7.93 -36.90
C PHE A 402 -5.34 8.67 -36.28
N VAL A 403 -4.33 9.00 -37.10
CA VAL A 403 -3.18 9.83 -36.69
C VAL A 403 -3.67 11.20 -36.19
N ASP A 404 -3.40 11.50 -34.91
CA ASP A 404 -3.70 12.80 -34.28
C ASP A 404 -2.60 13.22 -33.28
N ALA A 405 -2.91 14.10 -32.31
CA ALA A 405 -1.93 14.61 -31.33
C ALA A 405 -1.73 13.67 -30.12
N ASN A 406 -2.61 12.70 -29.91
CA ASN A 406 -2.52 11.71 -28.83
C ASN A 406 -1.79 10.43 -29.28
N ASN A 407 -1.80 10.18 -30.60
CA ASN A 407 -1.10 9.08 -31.25
C ASN A 407 -0.73 9.50 -32.68
N ASP A 408 0.56 9.74 -32.93
CA ASP A 408 1.09 10.14 -34.22
C ASP A 408 1.83 9.00 -34.97
N SER A 409 1.83 7.79 -34.41
CA SER A 409 2.41 6.56 -34.97
C SER A 409 1.93 6.31 -36.40
N ALA A 410 2.83 5.82 -37.26
CA ALA A 410 2.51 5.49 -38.65
C ALA A 410 1.76 4.15 -38.77
N THR A 411 1.95 3.28 -37.80
CA THR A 411 1.45 1.91 -37.73
C THR A 411 0.89 1.60 -36.34
N VAL A 412 -0.08 0.69 -36.28
CA VAL A 412 -0.80 0.26 -35.07
C VAL A 412 -1.19 -1.21 -35.19
N LEU A 413 -1.66 -1.82 -34.11
CA LEU A 413 -2.35 -3.11 -34.15
C LEU A 413 -3.84 -2.93 -34.45
N GLU A 414 -4.32 -3.41 -35.60
CA GLU A 414 -5.75 -3.59 -35.85
C GLU A 414 -6.23 -4.85 -35.11
N TYR A 415 -7.17 -4.67 -34.19
CA TYR A 415 -7.99 -5.71 -33.58
C TYR A 415 -9.35 -5.76 -34.31
N ASN A 416 -9.77 -6.92 -34.79
CA ASN A 416 -10.98 -7.05 -35.62
C ASN A 416 -11.84 -8.24 -35.18
N ASP A 417 -12.81 -8.00 -34.29
CA ASP A 417 -13.81 -9.00 -33.92
C ASP A 417 -15.01 -8.96 -34.87
N THR A 418 -15.35 -10.13 -35.42
CA THR A 418 -16.48 -10.35 -36.33
C THR A 418 -17.66 -11.08 -35.66
N GLY A 419 -17.71 -11.07 -34.33
CA GLY A 419 -18.76 -11.65 -33.49
C GLY A 419 -18.36 -12.98 -32.83
N GLY A 420 -17.07 -13.16 -32.52
CA GLY A 420 -16.52 -14.35 -31.89
C GLY A 420 -16.64 -14.32 -30.37
N GLN A 421 -17.31 -15.31 -29.77
CA GLN A 421 -17.57 -15.42 -28.33
C GLN A 421 -16.33 -15.23 -27.42
N TYR A 422 -15.14 -15.51 -27.95
CA TYR A 422 -13.85 -15.46 -27.27
C TYR A 422 -12.82 -14.63 -28.03
N ALA A 423 -13.24 -13.72 -28.92
CA ALA A 423 -12.33 -12.91 -29.72
C ALA A 423 -11.33 -12.16 -28.82
N ASN A 424 -10.04 -12.38 -29.05
CA ASN A 424 -8.95 -11.73 -28.33
C ASN A 424 -7.69 -11.62 -29.21
N VAL A 425 -6.78 -10.74 -28.82
CA VAL A 425 -5.38 -10.78 -29.24
C VAL A 425 -4.50 -11.02 -28.02
N ARG A 426 -3.36 -11.67 -28.20
CA ARG A 426 -2.45 -12.02 -27.12
C ARG A 426 -1.00 -12.00 -27.56
N PHE A 427 -0.10 -11.97 -26.58
CA PHE A 427 1.30 -12.28 -26.76
C PHE A 427 1.84 -13.05 -25.56
N ASP A 428 2.96 -13.73 -25.78
CA ASP A 428 3.67 -14.56 -24.79
C ASP A 428 5.08 -14.00 -24.57
N THR A 429 5.51 -13.87 -23.32
CA THR A 429 6.87 -13.48 -22.94
C THR A 429 7.75 -14.70 -22.66
N ALA A 430 9.07 -14.54 -22.82
CA ALA A 430 10.04 -15.61 -22.53
C ALA A 430 10.29 -15.80 -21.01
N SER A 431 10.00 -14.77 -20.22
CA SER A 431 10.12 -14.74 -18.76
C SER A 431 8.77 -14.37 -18.15
N ASN A 432 8.50 -14.89 -16.96
CA ASN A 432 7.29 -14.54 -16.22
C ASN A 432 7.33 -13.09 -15.72
N PHE A 433 6.16 -12.49 -15.58
CA PHE A 433 5.96 -11.19 -14.95
C PHE A 433 6.25 -11.26 -13.44
N ASP A 434 6.80 -10.16 -12.91
CA ASP A 434 6.96 -9.92 -11.48
C ASP A 434 6.12 -8.70 -11.15
N LEU A 435 4.97 -8.91 -10.50
CA LEU A 435 4.02 -7.86 -10.17
C LEU A 435 4.30 -7.22 -8.80
N THR A 436 5.38 -7.63 -8.12
CA THR A 436 5.75 -7.12 -6.80
C THR A 436 6.56 -5.82 -6.90
N GLY A 437 6.84 -5.17 -5.76
CA GLY A 437 7.74 -4.00 -5.72
C GLY A 437 7.27 -2.78 -6.52
N GLY A 438 5.96 -2.62 -6.74
CA GLY A 438 5.38 -1.54 -7.56
C GLY A 438 5.36 -1.84 -9.07
N ASN A 439 5.77 -3.03 -9.51
CA ASN A 439 5.85 -3.40 -10.91
C ASN A 439 4.55 -4.08 -11.43
N SER A 440 3.39 -3.61 -10.97
CA SER A 440 2.06 -4.21 -11.22
C SER A 440 1.33 -3.66 -12.45
N THR A 441 1.91 -2.69 -13.15
CA THR A 441 1.20 -1.83 -14.11
C THR A 441 1.51 -2.14 -15.57
N PHE A 442 0.45 -2.27 -16.37
CA PHE A 442 0.47 -2.31 -17.84
C PHE A 442 -0.19 -1.04 -18.38
N THR A 443 0.36 -0.46 -19.45
CA THR A 443 -0.26 0.65 -20.20
C THR A 443 -0.47 0.27 -21.66
N LEU A 444 -1.44 0.92 -22.32
CA LEU A 444 -1.60 0.93 -23.78
C LEU A 444 -2.43 2.14 -24.22
N LYS A 445 -2.31 2.54 -25.48
CA LYS A 445 -3.27 3.44 -26.14
C LYS A 445 -4.28 2.65 -26.97
N ILE A 446 -5.52 3.15 -27.04
CA ILE A 446 -6.59 2.53 -27.82
C ILE A 446 -7.53 3.56 -28.46
N TYR A 447 -7.87 3.32 -29.73
CA TYR A 447 -8.93 4.00 -30.48
C TYR A 447 -10.01 3.00 -30.91
N VAL A 448 -11.27 3.29 -30.60
CA VAL A 448 -12.41 2.49 -31.10
C VAL A 448 -13.40 3.39 -31.85
N PRO A 449 -13.53 3.26 -33.18
CA PRO A 449 -14.47 4.07 -33.95
C PRO A 449 -15.90 3.64 -33.63
N SER A 450 -16.81 4.57 -33.33
CA SER A 450 -18.22 4.25 -33.06
C SER A 450 -18.93 3.60 -34.26
N SER A 451 -18.40 3.78 -35.47
CA SER A 451 -18.87 3.11 -36.68
C SER A 451 -18.46 1.64 -36.82
N SER A 452 -17.53 1.12 -36.00
CA SER A 452 -17.08 -0.28 -36.07
C SER A 452 -17.90 -1.23 -35.19
N ILE A 453 -18.60 -0.69 -34.18
CA ILE A 453 -19.30 -1.45 -33.14
C ILE A 453 -20.71 -1.86 -33.60
N SER A 454 -21.15 -3.07 -33.24
CA SER A 454 -22.57 -3.46 -33.26
C SER A 454 -23.19 -3.53 -31.87
N GLY A 455 -24.53 -3.61 -31.82
CA GLY A 455 -25.26 -3.87 -30.58
C GLY A 455 -25.35 -2.70 -29.61
N THR A 456 -25.39 -3.03 -28.31
CA THR A 456 -25.65 -2.06 -27.22
C THR A 456 -24.95 -2.44 -25.90
N GLN A 457 -23.90 -3.25 -25.95
CA GLN A 457 -23.13 -3.62 -24.76
C GLN A 457 -22.24 -2.45 -24.30
N PRO A 458 -21.74 -2.45 -23.05
CA PRO A 458 -20.77 -1.46 -22.59
C PRO A 458 -19.51 -1.48 -23.46
N ASN A 459 -19.04 -0.31 -23.90
CA ASN A 459 -17.75 -0.19 -24.57
C ASN A 459 -16.66 -0.33 -23.51
N GLN A 460 -15.89 -1.41 -23.57
CA GLN A 460 -14.86 -1.73 -22.59
C GLN A 460 -13.79 -2.63 -23.21
N ILE A 461 -12.61 -2.63 -22.60
CA ILE A 461 -11.52 -3.56 -22.88
C ILE A 461 -11.14 -4.28 -21.60
N SER A 462 -10.80 -5.56 -21.70
CA SER A 462 -10.14 -6.28 -20.63
C SER A 462 -8.73 -6.70 -20.99
N LEU A 463 -7.84 -6.60 -19.99
CA LEU A 463 -6.49 -7.13 -20.01
C LEU A 463 -6.44 -8.29 -19.02
N LYS A 464 -6.06 -9.47 -19.50
CA LYS A 464 -5.97 -10.71 -18.71
C LYS A 464 -4.53 -11.21 -18.66
N LEU A 465 -4.09 -11.65 -17.49
CA LEU A 465 -2.81 -12.35 -17.28
C LEU A 465 -3.03 -13.85 -17.14
N GLN A 466 -2.19 -14.65 -17.81
CA GLN A 466 -2.27 -16.11 -17.85
C GLN A 466 -0.88 -16.76 -17.74
N ASP A 467 -0.82 -17.97 -17.17
CA ASP A 467 0.31 -18.89 -17.43
C ASP A 467 0.12 -19.47 -18.84
N GLY A 468 0.87 -18.93 -19.79
CA GLY A 468 0.85 -19.35 -21.19
C GLY A 468 1.40 -20.76 -21.42
N THR A 469 2.05 -21.38 -20.43
CA THR A 469 2.58 -22.74 -20.46
C THR A 469 1.60 -23.79 -19.92
N ALA A 470 0.55 -23.37 -19.21
CA ALA A 470 -0.50 -24.25 -18.72
C ALA A 470 -1.27 -24.92 -19.87
N ALA A 471 -1.83 -26.11 -19.60
CA ALA A 471 -2.69 -26.80 -20.56
C ALA A 471 -4.04 -26.10 -20.78
N GLU A 472 -4.53 -25.38 -19.76
CA GLU A 472 -5.77 -24.60 -19.79
C GLU A 472 -5.52 -23.20 -19.16
N PRO A 473 -4.81 -22.29 -19.85
CA PRO A 473 -4.33 -20.99 -19.32
C PRO A 473 -5.40 -20.07 -18.72
N TRP A 474 -6.65 -20.22 -19.17
CA TRP A 474 -7.80 -19.44 -18.71
C TRP A 474 -8.32 -19.84 -17.31
N VAL A 475 -7.93 -21.00 -16.77
CA VAL A 475 -8.50 -21.54 -15.51
C VAL A 475 -8.08 -20.73 -14.28
N LEU A 476 -6.85 -20.21 -14.27
CA LEU A 476 -6.28 -19.39 -13.20
C LEU A 476 -5.81 -18.03 -13.73
N GLN A 477 -6.57 -17.45 -14.67
CA GLN A 477 -6.30 -16.11 -15.18
C GLN A 477 -6.73 -15.04 -14.16
N THR A 478 -6.10 -13.87 -14.25
CA THR A 478 -6.59 -12.65 -13.60
C THR A 478 -6.95 -11.62 -14.67
N GLU A 479 -8.05 -10.88 -14.48
CA GLU A 479 -8.63 -9.92 -15.42
C GLU A 479 -8.85 -8.55 -14.76
N ILE A 480 -8.50 -7.47 -15.46
CA ILE A 480 -8.95 -6.10 -15.19
C ILE A 480 -9.79 -5.64 -16.38
N VAL A 481 -10.90 -4.93 -16.12
CA VAL A 481 -11.79 -4.36 -17.16
C VAL A 481 -11.82 -2.84 -17.02
N LYS A 482 -11.60 -2.12 -18.12
CA LYS A 482 -11.65 -0.64 -18.19
C LYS A 482 -12.69 -0.18 -19.21
N PRO A 483 -13.51 0.85 -18.92
CA PRO A 483 -14.45 1.42 -19.87
C PRO A 483 -13.73 2.17 -20.99
N LEU A 484 -14.39 2.32 -22.15
CA LEU A 484 -13.84 2.99 -23.34
C LEU A 484 -14.69 4.18 -23.78
N THR A 485 -14.01 5.28 -24.11
CA THR A 485 -14.57 6.38 -24.90
C THR A 485 -14.37 6.09 -26.39
N LEU A 486 -15.39 6.35 -27.20
CA LEU A 486 -15.36 6.10 -28.64
C LEU A 486 -14.86 7.33 -29.42
N ASP A 487 -14.37 7.09 -30.64
CA ASP A 487 -13.93 8.10 -31.61
C ASP A 487 -12.77 9.02 -31.13
N THR A 488 -12.01 8.59 -30.11
CA THR A 488 -10.79 9.25 -29.62
C THR A 488 -9.73 8.19 -29.28
N TRP A 489 -8.46 8.55 -29.43
CA TRP A 489 -7.39 7.86 -28.72
C TRP A 489 -7.51 8.15 -27.24
N GLN A 490 -7.21 7.15 -26.42
CA GLN A 490 -7.04 7.28 -24.98
C GLN A 490 -5.92 6.34 -24.52
N GLU A 491 -5.16 6.75 -23.52
CA GLU A 491 -4.26 5.87 -22.79
C GLU A 491 -5.03 5.18 -21.65
N LEU A 492 -4.72 3.92 -21.39
CA LEU A 492 -5.30 3.12 -20.34
C LEU A 492 -4.22 2.46 -19.50
N THR A 493 -4.34 2.65 -18.18
CA THR A 493 -3.50 2.02 -17.16
C THR A 493 -4.26 0.90 -16.48
N PHE A 494 -3.66 -0.30 -16.43
CA PHE A 494 -4.15 -1.50 -15.76
C PHE A 494 -3.16 -1.88 -14.65
N ASP A 495 -3.52 -1.62 -13.41
CA ASP A 495 -2.65 -1.84 -12.24
C ASP A 495 -3.15 -3.05 -11.43
N PHE A 496 -2.44 -4.17 -11.51
CA PHE A 496 -2.84 -5.41 -10.84
C PHE A 496 -2.71 -5.39 -9.30
N ALA A 497 -2.13 -4.33 -8.71
CA ALA A 497 -2.11 -4.14 -7.26
C ALA A 497 -3.29 -3.29 -6.75
N ASN A 498 -3.72 -2.29 -7.54
CA ASN A 498 -4.68 -1.27 -7.07
C ASN A 498 -6.05 -1.31 -7.78
N ASP A 499 -6.16 -1.87 -9.00
CA ASP A 499 -7.44 -2.04 -9.67
C ASP A 499 -8.25 -3.22 -9.11
N VAL A 500 -9.57 -3.15 -9.28
CA VAL A 500 -10.47 -4.28 -9.02
C VAL A 500 -10.18 -5.39 -10.03
N THR A 501 -9.61 -6.49 -9.54
CA THR A 501 -9.27 -7.68 -10.35
C THR A 501 -10.30 -8.80 -10.19
N ALA A 502 -10.52 -9.57 -11.26
CA ALA A 502 -11.29 -10.80 -11.25
C ALA A 502 -10.36 -12.00 -11.49
N GLY A 503 -10.34 -12.96 -10.57
CA GLY A 503 -9.43 -14.11 -10.58
C GLY A 503 -9.09 -14.54 -9.15
N GLN A 504 -8.50 -15.74 -8.99
CA GLN A 504 -7.96 -16.23 -7.72
C GLN A 504 -6.78 -17.19 -7.98
N PRO A 505 -5.72 -17.21 -7.15
CA PRO A 505 -5.47 -16.30 -6.02
C PRO A 505 -5.08 -14.89 -6.51
N ASP A 506 -4.82 -13.99 -5.55
CA ASP A 506 -4.34 -12.61 -5.78
C ASP A 506 -3.20 -12.56 -6.82
N PRO A 507 -3.29 -11.72 -7.87
CA PRO A 507 -2.26 -11.62 -8.89
C PRO A 507 -0.87 -11.25 -8.35
N ILE A 508 -0.78 -10.45 -7.28
CA ILE A 508 0.51 -10.02 -6.69
C ILE A 508 1.23 -11.19 -6.01
N SER A 509 0.50 -12.25 -5.62
CA SER A 509 1.06 -13.49 -5.10
C SER A 509 1.51 -14.50 -6.18
N ARG A 510 1.32 -14.19 -7.47
CA ARG A 510 1.59 -15.08 -8.61
C ARG A 510 2.93 -14.76 -9.25
N THR A 511 3.62 -15.80 -9.71
CA THR A 511 4.96 -15.70 -10.33
C THR A 511 5.07 -16.49 -11.64
N ASP A 512 3.93 -16.96 -12.17
CA ASP A 512 3.79 -17.86 -13.33
C ASP A 512 3.11 -17.22 -14.54
N PHE A 513 2.62 -15.98 -14.43
CA PHE A 513 2.06 -15.25 -15.56
C PHE A 513 3.14 -14.92 -16.60
N ASN A 514 2.93 -15.29 -17.86
CA ASN A 514 3.81 -14.97 -19.00
C ASN A 514 3.04 -14.77 -20.32
N ARG A 515 1.71 -14.62 -20.24
CA ARG A 515 0.84 -14.27 -21.36
C ARG A 515 -0.07 -13.12 -20.97
N VAL A 516 -0.18 -12.15 -21.87
CA VAL A 516 -1.18 -11.09 -21.82
C VAL A 516 -2.24 -11.39 -22.88
N VAL A 517 -3.51 -11.20 -22.54
CA VAL A 517 -4.64 -11.30 -23.46
C VAL A 517 -5.44 -10.00 -23.41
N LEU A 518 -5.62 -9.35 -24.56
CA LEU A 518 -6.43 -8.15 -24.75
C LEU A 518 -7.74 -8.55 -25.44
N GLN A 519 -8.86 -8.14 -24.85
CA GLN A 519 -10.19 -8.47 -25.35
C GLN A 519 -11.11 -7.25 -25.26
N VAL A 520 -11.46 -6.68 -26.41
CA VAL A 520 -12.47 -5.62 -26.51
C VAL A 520 -13.85 -6.24 -26.38
N ASN A 521 -14.82 -5.52 -25.80
CA ASN A 521 -16.22 -5.92 -25.62
C ASN A 521 -16.48 -7.13 -24.68
N SER A 522 -15.43 -7.68 -24.05
CA SER A 522 -15.45 -8.78 -23.06
C SER A 522 -15.98 -10.14 -23.52
N GLU A 523 -15.70 -11.16 -22.71
CA GLU A 523 -16.00 -12.57 -23.00
C GLU A 523 -17.52 -12.86 -23.06
N GLY A 524 -17.93 -13.71 -24.01
CA GLY A 524 -19.34 -14.04 -24.22
C GLY A 524 -20.10 -13.02 -25.06
N ASN A 525 -19.46 -11.93 -25.49
CA ASN A 525 -20.01 -10.99 -26.44
C ASN A 525 -19.94 -11.56 -27.88
N SER A 526 -20.83 -11.09 -28.75
CA SER A 526 -20.85 -11.42 -30.18
C SER A 526 -21.15 -10.21 -31.06
N ASP A 527 -21.09 -9.01 -30.47
CA ASP A 527 -21.10 -7.75 -31.18
C ASP A 527 -19.76 -7.54 -31.90
N THR A 528 -19.81 -7.14 -33.18
CA THR A 528 -18.58 -6.85 -33.95
C THR A 528 -17.92 -5.60 -33.43
N VAL A 529 -16.58 -5.53 -33.45
CA VAL A 529 -15.82 -4.32 -33.15
C VAL A 529 -14.48 -4.34 -33.88
N ILE A 530 -14.10 -3.19 -34.43
CA ILE A 530 -12.72 -2.93 -34.86
C ILE A 530 -12.13 -1.89 -33.92
N ALA A 531 -10.95 -2.17 -33.37
CA ALA A 531 -10.20 -1.30 -32.50
C ALA A 531 -8.75 -1.19 -33.00
N TYR A 532 -8.09 -0.09 -32.68
CA TYR A 532 -6.68 0.15 -32.97
C TYR A 532 -5.96 0.30 -31.64
N ILE A 533 -4.94 -0.51 -31.41
CA ILE A 533 -4.16 -0.58 -30.18
C ILE A 533 -2.73 -0.18 -30.49
N ASP A 534 -2.12 0.60 -29.61
CA ASP A 534 -0.76 1.10 -29.77
C ASP A 534 -0.08 1.35 -28.40
N ASP A 535 1.20 1.70 -28.41
CA ASP A 535 2.00 2.11 -27.24
C ASP A 535 1.83 1.16 -26.04
N ILE A 536 1.81 -0.16 -26.28
CA ILE A 536 1.70 -1.09 -25.16
C ILE A 536 3.00 -1.12 -24.39
N SER A 537 2.93 -1.05 -23.06
CA SER A 537 4.08 -1.25 -22.20
C SER A 537 3.75 -1.99 -20.91
N TYR A 538 4.74 -2.70 -20.39
CA TYR A 538 4.77 -3.21 -19.03
C TYR A 538 6.21 -3.33 -18.54
N GLY A 539 6.37 -3.05 -17.24
CA GLY A 539 7.65 -2.95 -16.60
C GLY A 539 8.35 -1.64 -16.98
N VAL A 540 9.08 -1.07 -16.03
CA VAL A 540 10.10 -0.09 -16.39
C VAL A 540 11.14 -0.77 -17.26
N SER A 541 11.57 -0.11 -18.32
CA SER A 541 12.71 -0.58 -19.11
C SER A 541 13.91 -0.73 -18.20
N GLY A 542 14.83 -1.64 -18.55
CA GLY A 542 16.11 -1.82 -17.85
C GLY A 542 16.97 -0.58 -18.08
N ASP A 543 16.59 0.49 -17.39
CA ASP A 543 16.92 1.84 -17.78
C ASP A 543 18.09 2.33 -16.95
N THR A 544 19.17 2.69 -17.64
CA THR A 544 20.42 3.03 -16.97
C THR A 544 20.27 4.40 -16.33
N ALA A 545 20.39 4.45 -15.00
CA ALA A 545 20.46 5.70 -14.25
C ALA A 545 21.48 6.66 -14.91
N PRO A 546 21.22 7.98 -14.94
CA PRO A 546 20.20 8.69 -14.18
C PRO A 546 18.79 8.56 -14.75
N PHE A 547 17.81 8.59 -13.85
CA PHE A 547 16.39 8.79 -14.15
C PHE A 547 16.08 10.28 -13.98
N ALA A 548 15.49 10.92 -14.98
CA ALA A 548 15.18 12.34 -14.95
C ALA A 548 13.76 12.54 -15.49
N THR A 549 12.78 12.45 -14.59
CA THR A 549 11.37 12.70 -14.85
C THR A 549 10.81 13.77 -13.94
N ASP A 550 9.84 14.54 -14.42
CA ASP A 550 9.03 15.44 -13.59
C ASP A 550 7.66 15.68 -14.22
N ASP A 551 6.61 15.22 -13.51
CA ASP A 551 5.20 15.47 -13.81
C ASP A 551 4.67 16.72 -13.09
N PHE A 552 5.49 17.36 -12.24
CA PHE A 552 5.12 18.49 -11.38
C PHE A 552 3.91 18.24 -10.46
N GLU A 553 3.40 17.01 -10.36
CA GLU A 553 2.39 16.55 -9.39
C GLU A 553 3.04 16.02 -8.09
N GLY A 554 4.38 15.92 -8.09
CA GLY A 554 5.18 15.52 -6.94
C GLY A 554 5.73 14.09 -6.99
N ASN A 555 5.59 13.39 -8.12
CA ASN A 555 6.08 12.02 -8.31
C ASN A 555 7.37 11.94 -9.15
N GLY A 556 7.85 13.07 -9.69
CA GLY A 556 9.09 13.19 -10.43
C GLY A 556 10.37 12.82 -9.66
N THR A 557 11.41 12.38 -10.38
CA THR A 557 12.76 12.19 -9.82
C THR A 557 13.56 13.49 -9.71
N ILE A 558 13.17 14.54 -10.45
CA ILE A 558 13.88 15.82 -10.48
C ILE A 558 13.44 16.71 -9.32
N THR A 559 14.28 16.84 -8.30
CA THR A 559 13.98 17.63 -7.09
C THR A 559 14.72 18.97 -7.01
N THR A 560 15.46 19.36 -8.06
CA THR A 560 16.50 20.41 -8.01
C THR A 560 16.36 21.54 -9.02
N TRP A 561 15.17 21.75 -9.60
CA TRP A 561 14.93 22.83 -10.56
C TRP A 561 15.38 24.20 -10.03
N ALA A 562 16.13 24.93 -10.87
CA ALA A 562 16.63 26.26 -10.55
C ALA A 562 16.57 27.18 -11.78
N GLY A 563 15.98 28.36 -11.61
CA GLY A 563 16.03 29.45 -12.59
C GLY A 563 17.36 30.22 -12.54
N ASP A 564 17.84 30.65 -13.71
CA ASP A 564 19.02 31.50 -13.87
C ASP A 564 18.70 32.60 -14.88
N ALA A 565 18.66 33.84 -14.40
CA ALA A 565 18.08 35.00 -15.09
C ALA A 565 16.60 34.86 -15.55
N ALA A 566 15.95 33.71 -15.32
CA ALA A 566 14.51 33.49 -15.43
C ALA A 566 13.87 33.39 -14.04
N GLY A 567 12.60 33.79 -13.92
CA GLY A 567 11.72 33.33 -12.84
C GLY A 567 11.28 31.89 -13.11
N MET A 568 11.06 31.13 -12.05
CA MET A 568 10.60 29.74 -12.13
C MET A 568 9.74 29.41 -10.91
N ASP A 569 8.62 28.73 -11.13
CA ASP A 569 7.76 28.13 -10.11
C ASP A 569 7.33 26.74 -10.58
N ASN A 570 7.83 25.68 -9.92
CA ASN A 570 7.58 24.28 -10.30
C ASN A 570 6.36 23.65 -9.58
N ASN A 571 5.60 24.45 -8.81
CA ASN A 571 4.33 24.04 -8.21
C ASN A 571 3.18 24.94 -8.70
N PHE A 572 3.26 25.43 -9.94
CA PHE A 572 2.33 26.43 -10.45
C PHE A 572 1.03 25.77 -10.91
N ALA A 573 -0.12 26.21 -10.42
CA ALA A 573 -1.42 25.64 -10.80
C ALA A 573 -1.67 25.83 -12.30
N ASN A 574 -1.93 24.74 -13.02
CA ASN A 574 -2.01 24.70 -14.48
C ASN A 574 -3.09 25.68 -15.01
N PRO A 575 -2.71 26.76 -15.72
CA PRO A 575 -3.67 27.74 -16.21
C PRO A 575 -4.35 27.30 -17.52
N PHE A 576 -3.93 26.19 -18.14
CA PHE A 576 -4.36 25.74 -19.46
C PHE A 576 -4.68 24.23 -19.50
N VAL A 577 -5.39 23.71 -18.50
CA VAL A 577 -5.87 22.32 -18.50
C VAL A 577 -6.75 22.06 -19.73
N ASP A 578 -6.37 21.08 -20.56
CA ASP A 578 -7.12 20.62 -21.73
C ASP A 578 -6.98 19.08 -21.93
N ALA A 579 -7.29 18.57 -23.12
CA ALA A 579 -7.22 17.14 -23.40
C ALA A 579 -5.80 16.61 -23.65
N ASN A 580 -4.83 17.49 -23.96
CA ASN A 580 -3.43 17.13 -24.21
C ASN A 580 -2.60 17.22 -22.91
N ASN A 581 -3.04 18.06 -21.96
CA ASN A 581 -2.48 18.19 -20.63
C ASN A 581 -3.62 18.38 -19.60
N GLY A 582 -3.84 17.33 -18.80
CA GLY A 582 -4.84 17.31 -17.72
C GLY A 582 -4.28 17.58 -16.33
N SER A 583 -2.97 17.86 -16.20
CA SER A 583 -2.26 18.01 -14.92
C SER A 583 -2.79 19.20 -14.11
N ALA A 584 -2.81 19.08 -12.79
CA ALA A 584 -3.24 20.12 -11.87
C ALA A 584 -2.15 21.18 -11.65
N THR A 585 -0.87 20.80 -11.70
CA THR A 585 0.30 21.66 -11.58
C THR A 585 1.26 21.50 -12.76
N VAL A 586 2.07 22.53 -13.00
CA VAL A 586 3.08 22.63 -14.06
C VAL A 586 4.24 23.50 -13.59
N LEU A 587 5.34 23.51 -14.34
CA LEU A 587 6.41 24.49 -14.16
C LEU A 587 6.13 25.77 -14.96
N GLU A 588 5.94 26.91 -14.28
CA GLU A 588 6.01 28.23 -14.93
C GLU A 588 7.47 28.64 -15.13
N TYR A 589 7.86 28.86 -16.38
CA TYR A 589 9.09 29.52 -16.81
C TYR A 589 8.76 30.98 -17.16
N ASN A 590 9.50 31.95 -16.60
CA ASN A 590 9.18 33.38 -16.73
C ASN A 590 10.43 34.22 -17.06
N ASP A 591 10.69 34.46 -18.35
CA ASP A 591 11.74 35.37 -18.79
C ASP A 591 11.23 36.82 -18.90
N THR A 592 11.88 37.72 -18.16
CA THR A 592 11.60 39.16 -18.14
C THR A 592 12.58 39.99 -19.00
N GLY A 593 13.28 39.34 -19.93
CA GLY A 593 14.20 39.94 -20.91
C GLY A 593 15.68 39.66 -20.60
N GLY A 594 15.99 38.58 -19.88
CA GLY A 594 17.33 38.18 -19.49
C GLY A 594 18.11 37.52 -20.64
N GLN A 595 19.27 38.07 -20.99
CA GLN A 595 20.09 37.60 -22.13
C GLN A 595 20.42 36.08 -22.09
N TYR A 596 20.43 35.50 -20.90
CA TYR A 596 20.76 34.09 -20.64
C TYR A 596 19.65 33.38 -19.83
N ALA A 597 18.41 33.90 -19.84
CA ALA A 597 17.31 33.33 -19.06
C ALA A 597 17.15 31.84 -19.36
N ASN A 598 17.25 30.99 -18.34
CA ASN A 598 17.11 29.55 -18.43
C ASN A 598 16.60 28.96 -17.11
N ILE A 599 16.14 27.72 -17.17
CA ILE A 599 15.95 26.85 -16.01
C ILE A 599 16.83 25.60 -16.18
N ARG A 600 17.21 24.97 -15.07
CA ARG A 600 18.08 23.80 -15.08
C ARG A 600 17.81 22.86 -13.91
N PHE A 601 18.29 21.64 -14.03
CA PHE A 601 18.46 20.70 -12.93
C PHE A 601 19.74 19.87 -13.14
N ASP A 602 20.22 19.26 -12.06
CA ASP A 602 21.40 18.40 -12.06
C ASP A 602 21.01 16.97 -11.66
N VAL A 603 21.73 15.96 -12.18
CA VAL A 603 21.50 14.53 -11.94
C VAL A 603 22.73 13.81 -11.41
N SER A 604 22.52 12.64 -10.82
CA SER A 604 23.57 11.67 -10.48
C SER A 604 23.01 10.25 -10.63
N PRO A 605 23.70 9.32 -11.31
CA PRO A 605 24.98 9.49 -12.01
C PRO A 605 24.87 10.38 -13.28
N ASN A 606 25.97 10.53 -14.01
CA ASN A 606 25.99 11.27 -15.27
C ASN A 606 25.20 10.55 -16.38
N PHE A 607 24.64 11.29 -17.32
CA PHE A 607 23.94 10.75 -18.49
C PHE A 607 24.86 9.86 -19.35
N ASP A 608 24.43 8.62 -19.64
CA ASP A 608 25.00 7.79 -20.69
C ASP A 608 24.16 7.92 -21.97
N LEU A 609 24.65 8.77 -22.88
CA LEU A 609 23.94 9.06 -24.13
C LEU A 609 24.05 7.94 -25.18
N GLN A 610 24.78 6.85 -24.92
CA GLN A 610 24.77 5.64 -25.76
C GLN A 610 23.68 4.65 -25.33
N ALA A 611 23.21 4.75 -24.08
CA ALA A 611 22.12 3.93 -23.54
C ALA A 611 20.74 4.60 -23.68
N LYS A 612 20.68 5.92 -23.53
CA LYS A 612 19.48 6.76 -23.69
C LYS A 612 19.83 8.08 -24.33
N SER A 613 19.11 8.50 -25.38
CA SER A 613 19.45 9.75 -26.08
C SER A 613 18.31 10.75 -26.20
N LYS A 614 17.10 10.42 -25.74
CA LYS A 614 15.90 11.25 -25.91
C LYS A 614 15.49 11.94 -24.61
N PHE A 615 15.04 13.17 -24.76
CA PHE A 615 14.36 13.91 -23.71
C PHE A 615 13.02 14.40 -24.26
N THR A 616 11.94 14.27 -23.51
CA THR A 616 10.62 14.79 -23.83
C THR A 616 10.14 15.77 -22.76
N LEU A 617 9.26 16.67 -23.16
CA LEU A 617 8.47 17.54 -22.29
C LEU A 617 7.25 18.03 -23.05
N LYS A 618 6.17 18.35 -22.34
CA LYS A 618 5.08 19.16 -22.87
C LYS A 618 5.36 20.65 -22.62
N ILE A 619 4.93 21.50 -23.55
CA ILE A 619 5.05 22.96 -23.42
C ILE A 619 3.84 23.72 -23.97
N TYR A 620 3.37 24.71 -23.21
CA TYR A 620 2.41 25.73 -23.63
C TYR A 620 3.04 27.12 -23.54
N VAL A 621 2.97 27.91 -24.61
CA VAL A 621 3.38 29.33 -24.60
C VAL A 621 2.21 30.20 -25.07
N PRO A 622 1.62 31.04 -24.20
CA PRO A 622 0.56 31.95 -24.60
C PRO A 622 1.12 33.03 -25.52
N SER A 623 0.46 33.32 -26.65
CA SER A 623 0.86 34.41 -27.55
C SER A 623 0.76 35.80 -26.91
N SER A 624 0.05 35.91 -25.78
CA SER A 624 0.00 37.11 -24.94
C SER A 624 1.20 37.29 -23.99
N SER A 625 2.04 36.26 -23.78
CA SER A 625 3.20 36.35 -22.88
C SER A 625 4.48 36.83 -23.59
N ILE A 626 4.55 36.67 -24.91
CA ILE A 626 5.75 36.96 -25.70
C ILE A 626 5.89 38.45 -26.07
N SER A 627 7.13 38.94 -26.15
CA SER A 627 7.45 40.19 -26.85
C SER A 627 8.23 39.96 -28.15
N GLY A 628 8.37 41.02 -28.94
CA GLY A 628 9.22 41.01 -30.14
C GLY A 628 8.63 40.25 -31.34
N THR A 629 9.53 39.73 -32.18
CA THR A 629 9.19 39.04 -33.44
C THR A 629 10.19 37.93 -33.78
N GLN A 630 10.82 37.31 -32.78
CA GLN A 630 11.77 36.23 -32.99
C GLN A 630 11.05 34.89 -33.19
N SER A 631 11.80 33.85 -33.60
CA SER A 631 11.24 32.51 -33.73
C SER A 631 10.86 31.97 -32.35
N ASN A 632 9.61 31.57 -32.16
CA ASN A 632 9.21 30.85 -30.95
C ASN A 632 9.88 29.48 -30.97
N GLN A 633 10.74 29.23 -30.00
CA GLN A 633 11.53 28.00 -29.92
C GLN A 633 11.96 27.75 -28.47
N ILE A 634 12.21 26.49 -28.16
CA ILE A 634 12.87 26.04 -26.93
C ILE A 634 14.17 25.35 -27.31
N SER A 635 15.20 25.51 -26.48
CA SER A 635 16.40 24.70 -26.55
C SER A 635 16.66 23.92 -25.27
N LEU A 636 17.14 22.69 -25.44
CA LEU A 636 17.66 21.84 -24.37
C LEU A 636 19.17 21.73 -24.56
N LYS A 637 19.91 22.13 -23.53
CA LYS A 637 21.38 22.05 -23.49
C LYS A 637 21.82 21.04 -22.45
N LEU A 638 22.86 20.25 -22.76
CA LEU A 638 23.52 19.37 -21.78
C LEU A 638 24.90 19.94 -21.42
N GLN A 639 25.21 19.92 -20.13
CA GLN A 639 26.43 20.48 -19.54
C GLN A 639 27.08 19.53 -18.53
N ASP A 640 28.41 19.64 -18.35
CA ASP A 640 29.08 19.21 -17.12
C ASP A 640 28.81 20.29 -16.07
N GLY A 641 27.85 20.01 -15.18
CA GLY A 641 27.43 20.91 -14.12
C GLY A 641 28.48 21.12 -13.02
N THR A 642 29.53 20.27 -12.98
CA THR A 642 30.66 20.34 -12.03
C THR A 642 31.83 21.20 -12.55
N ALA A 643 31.86 21.48 -13.85
CA ALA A 643 32.87 22.34 -14.46
C ALA A 643 32.80 23.78 -13.92
N ALA A 644 33.95 24.46 -13.92
CA ALA A 644 34.01 25.87 -13.51
C ALA A 644 33.32 26.83 -14.52
N GLU A 645 33.19 26.40 -15.79
CA GLU A 645 32.50 27.13 -16.86
C GLU A 645 31.63 26.14 -17.69
N PRO A 646 30.50 25.64 -17.16
CA PRO A 646 29.69 24.55 -17.75
C PRO A 646 29.26 24.77 -19.20
N TRP A 647 29.07 26.03 -19.60
CA TRP A 647 28.64 26.43 -20.95
C TRP A 647 29.72 26.24 -22.03
N VAL A 648 31.01 26.12 -21.67
CA VAL A 648 32.14 26.13 -22.64
C VAL A 648 32.14 24.90 -23.55
N LEU A 649 31.68 23.76 -23.04
CA LEU A 649 31.60 22.49 -23.76
C LEU A 649 30.16 21.96 -23.78
N GLN A 650 29.15 22.83 -23.73
CA GLN A 650 27.76 22.38 -23.82
C GLN A 650 27.42 21.82 -25.20
N THR A 651 26.44 20.93 -25.26
CA THR A 651 25.71 20.59 -26.49
C THR A 651 24.30 21.19 -26.43
N GLU A 652 23.66 21.45 -27.56
CA GLU A 652 22.33 22.07 -27.66
C GLU A 652 21.51 21.49 -28.82
N ILE A 653 20.23 21.21 -28.58
CA ILE A 653 19.21 21.01 -29.62
C ILE A 653 18.18 22.13 -29.50
N ILE A 654 17.70 22.66 -30.63
CA ILE A 654 16.68 23.72 -30.70
C ILE A 654 15.47 23.19 -31.45
N LYS A 655 14.27 23.35 -30.88
CA LYS A 655 12.99 22.93 -31.45
C LYS A 655 12.05 24.12 -31.54
N THR A 656 11.39 24.30 -32.68
CA THR A 656 10.35 25.35 -32.86
C THR A 656 9.08 24.96 -32.13
N ILE A 657 8.38 25.94 -31.54
CA ILE A 657 7.14 25.73 -30.80
C ILE A 657 5.97 26.53 -31.40
N THR A 658 4.78 25.96 -31.27
CA THR A 658 3.49 26.60 -31.58
C THR A 658 2.98 27.32 -30.35
N LEU A 659 2.34 28.49 -30.56
CA LEU A 659 1.73 29.26 -29.47
C LEU A 659 0.28 28.83 -29.22
N ASP A 660 -0.23 29.13 -28.03
CA ASP A 660 -1.63 28.93 -27.61
C ASP A 660 -2.14 27.48 -27.70
N THR A 661 -1.25 26.50 -27.58
CA THR A 661 -1.57 25.06 -27.50
C THR A 661 -0.51 24.35 -26.66
N TRP A 662 -0.93 23.30 -25.93
CA TRP A 662 0.01 22.28 -25.47
C TRP A 662 0.55 21.51 -26.67
N GLN A 663 1.79 21.07 -26.56
CA GLN A 663 2.45 20.17 -27.51
C GLN A 663 3.57 19.43 -26.77
N GLU A 664 3.87 18.20 -27.18
CA GLU A 664 5.09 17.52 -26.76
C GLU A 664 6.28 17.94 -27.65
N ILE A 665 7.47 18.03 -27.05
CA ILE A 665 8.73 18.33 -27.72
C ILE A 665 9.77 17.28 -27.36
N THR A 666 10.13 16.44 -28.33
CA THR A 666 11.24 15.48 -28.23
C THR A 666 12.56 16.10 -28.69
N PHE A 667 13.62 15.96 -27.89
CA PHE A 667 15.01 16.26 -28.22
C PHE A 667 15.80 14.95 -28.25
N ASP A 668 16.27 14.54 -29.43
CA ASP A 668 16.98 13.28 -29.64
C ASP A 668 18.47 13.55 -29.95
N PHE A 669 19.35 13.33 -28.97
CA PHE A 669 20.79 13.60 -29.11
C PHE A 669 21.54 12.62 -30.02
N ALA A 670 20.91 11.53 -30.47
CA ALA A 670 21.48 10.61 -31.45
C ALA A 670 21.13 11.00 -32.89
N ASN A 671 19.93 11.55 -33.12
CA ASN A 671 19.36 11.78 -34.45
C ASN A 671 19.16 13.27 -34.83
N ASP A 672 18.94 14.17 -33.87
CA ASP A 672 18.80 15.61 -34.15
C ASP A 672 20.14 16.28 -34.52
N THR A 673 20.05 17.42 -35.18
CA THR A 673 21.23 18.28 -35.42
C THR A 673 21.61 19.04 -34.15
N THR A 674 22.63 18.54 -33.44
CA THR A 674 23.17 19.18 -32.23
C THR A 674 24.17 20.30 -32.56
N ALA A 675 24.13 21.40 -31.82
CA ALA A 675 25.21 22.39 -31.78
C ALA A 675 26.17 22.08 -30.62
N GLY A 676 27.47 22.34 -30.80
CA GLY A 676 28.52 21.99 -29.82
C GLY A 676 29.57 21.03 -30.39
N GLN A 677 30.68 20.83 -29.67
CA GLN A 677 31.74 19.86 -29.96
C GLN A 677 32.44 19.45 -28.65
N PRO A 678 32.86 18.18 -28.46
CA PRO A 678 32.71 17.04 -29.37
C PRO A 678 31.28 16.46 -29.38
N ASP A 679 31.07 15.44 -30.21
CA ASP A 679 29.81 14.67 -30.34
C ASP A 679 29.25 14.24 -28.96
N PRO A 680 27.99 14.59 -28.63
CA PRO A 680 27.45 14.29 -27.31
C PRO A 680 27.30 12.80 -27.01
N ILE A 681 27.04 11.95 -28.01
CA ILE A 681 26.96 10.49 -27.84
C ILE A 681 28.31 9.90 -27.40
N SER A 682 29.41 10.61 -27.65
CA SER A 682 30.76 10.20 -27.23
C SER A 682 31.15 10.63 -25.80
N ARG A 683 30.24 11.25 -25.03
CA ARG A 683 30.53 11.86 -23.73
C ARG A 683 29.81 11.18 -22.57
N THR A 684 30.43 11.28 -21.40
CA THR A 684 30.02 10.61 -20.15
C THR A 684 30.08 11.56 -18.95
N ASP A 685 30.18 12.86 -19.20
CA ASP A 685 30.38 13.94 -18.22
C ASP A 685 29.22 14.94 -18.16
N PHE A 686 28.15 14.71 -18.95
CA PHE A 686 26.92 15.48 -18.83
C PHE A 686 26.13 15.05 -17.60
N ASN A 687 25.81 16.00 -16.74
CA ASN A 687 24.97 15.78 -15.57
C ASN A 687 24.07 16.99 -15.22
N ARG A 688 23.97 17.96 -16.13
CA ARG A 688 23.07 19.10 -16.04
C ARG A 688 22.27 19.23 -17.33
N VAL A 689 20.96 19.36 -17.20
CA VAL A 689 20.06 19.81 -18.27
C VAL A 689 19.77 21.28 -18.07
N VAL A 690 19.73 22.04 -19.17
CA VAL A 690 19.31 23.44 -19.18
C VAL A 690 18.24 23.62 -20.26
N LEU A 691 17.04 24.06 -19.86
CA LEU A 691 15.97 24.45 -20.76
C LEU A 691 15.93 25.98 -20.91
N GLN A 692 15.84 26.45 -22.14
CA GLN A 692 15.81 27.87 -22.47
C GLN A 692 14.79 28.14 -23.57
N VAL A 693 13.70 28.81 -23.21
CA VAL A 693 12.73 29.34 -24.19
C VAL A 693 13.33 30.59 -24.83
N ASN A 694 12.99 30.87 -26.10
CA ASN A 694 13.42 32.05 -26.87
C ASN A 694 14.93 32.16 -27.19
N SER A 695 15.76 31.20 -26.78
CA SER A 695 17.21 31.05 -27.06
C SER A 695 18.14 32.14 -26.52
N GLU A 696 19.43 31.80 -26.45
CA GLU A 696 20.48 32.65 -25.89
C GLU A 696 20.73 33.93 -26.70
N GLY A 697 20.92 35.06 -26.00
CA GLY A 697 21.09 36.37 -26.63
C GLY A 697 19.78 37.06 -27.02
N ASN A 698 18.63 36.45 -26.72
CA ASN A 698 17.34 37.10 -26.80
C ASN A 698 17.08 37.96 -25.54
N ASN A 699 16.30 39.04 -25.69
CA ASN A 699 15.84 39.91 -24.61
C ASN A 699 14.32 40.14 -24.67
N ASP A 700 13.62 39.38 -25.51
CA ASP A 700 12.17 39.37 -25.59
C ASP A 700 11.58 38.57 -24.42
N THR A 701 10.60 39.14 -23.72
CA THR A 701 9.94 38.46 -22.60
C THR A 701 9.16 37.25 -23.08
N VAL A 702 9.04 36.21 -22.25
CA VAL A 702 8.17 35.06 -22.49
C VAL A 702 7.80 34.39 -21.17
N ILE A 703 6.53 34.01 -21.05
CA ILE A 703 6.08 33.04 -20.03
C ILE A 703 5.70 31.75 -20.76
N ALA A 704 6.23 30.63 -20.28
CA ALA A 704 5.95 29.30 -20.78
C ALA A 704 5.56 28.39 -19.61
N TYR A 705 4.71 27.41 -19.88
CA TYR A 705 4.34 26.36 -18.94
C TYR A 705 4.90 25.05 -19.47
N ILE A 706 5.67 24.34 -18.66
CA ILE A 706 6.37 23.10 -18.99
C ILE A 706 5.82 22.00 -18.10
N ASP A 707 5.63 20.82 -18.67
CA ASP A 707 5.08 19.65 -17.99
C ASP A 707 5.65 18.34 -18.56
N ASP A 708 5.36 17.20 -17.93
CA ASP A 708 5.69 15.84 -18.39
C ASP A 708 7.15 15.70 -18.88
N PHE A 709 8.11 16.21 -18.12
CA PHE A 709 9.53 16.07 -18.47
C PHE A 709 9.98 14.61 -18.30
N ASN A 710 10.69 14.05 -19.27
CA ASN A 710 11.20 12.69 -19.23
C ASN A 710 12.55 12.55 -19.97
N TYR A 711 13.37 11.57 -19.56
CA TYR A 711 14.64 11.18 -20.20
C TYR A 711 14.64 9.67 -20.44
N HIS A 712 14.63 9.28 -21.72
CA HIS A 712 14.40 7.92 -22.18
C HIS A 712 15.20 7.58 -23.46
N ASN A 713 14.92 6.42 -24.04
CA ASN A 713 15.55 5.94 -25.29
C ASN A 713 14.66 6.14 -26.52
#